data_AF-A0A401Q5G4-F1
#
_entry.id   AF-A0A401Q5G4-F1
#
_cell.length_a   1.000
_cell.length_b   1.000
_cell.length_c   1.000
_cell.angle_alpha   90.00
_cell.angle_beta   90.00
_cell.angle_gamma   90.00
#
_symmetry.space_group_name_H-M   'P 1'
#
loop_
_entity.id
_entity.type
_entity.pdbx_description
1 polymer ?
#
loop_
_entity_poly.entity_id
_entity_poly.type
_entity_poly.pdbx_seq_one_letter_code
_entity_poly.pdbx_strand_id
1 'polypeptide(L)'
;QRKHALRCYSQAMQVYKGKGWNLAEDHINFTIGRQSFTLRQLDNAVSAFRHILINDSKQTAAQQEAFLREYLYVYKSVNQSSPDGPLPQLPLPCINSSATRVFFGHDRRPSEGEKQAATHVSLDQEYEREASQQWKELEEQVAAVVNKGTVPLNFQLTQYCLNSQTDNLRFPVAVVEEPVTVEVAFKNPLKVPLLLKDLSLLWKFNFRDFNKSLEGDTRDSISNEKDVHPKASHSIGTEVISEFQINGEETKVARLKLLPHQTGELHILGVVYNLSTVQSASTQDGLDSSPVMQVAGSCLNASNLYSGKSGSKPQIPHSQRHQPSSSDQLEYFHGLSWTEGKTPHGLSVRGRQYLEIQGLRLNNTKEEKTSVKYGSDRRLDPIITEAMPLLEVFFINFPTGLLCGEIRKTYVEFVNVSRCPLTGLKVVCKDPDFFSFGSKTAVLTPLSPTASENCSAYKTVVTDCACMSSALTSSVSPADFGMGTGNPLWVTYVPLPDSVLLPEASVQLPMWLRGPDEEGVHEINFLFYYESTKPHSKLSHRVLRHTAIICTSRSLSVKATACRSNVLEADEQSDSDNLLVFLDVANINTSEAGVREFHIIQVSSGSEHWRLQKCINPAEDKDAKLSSRERAKLCFRATRCQNPEATLCTERKYIFADIVLGSEQIISATTPCADFFFQNCYAARSRKTIPQTTMGPGRPKTGDVTKLVQRCSEVDLNIIVLWKAYVVEDNKQLILEGQLHVALESIGKEACSLPQVQETQEMVLLKFTRPEQPQLPARPSMEQLSHLIKISFHYPEYYDHPFHQKSLCFVPVTLVLFNCCQIEVDIIIDLRHKATSPEMLEVHGSFTWLGQTQYKIQLKGQEVYSVPLKACFVHAGVYNLGTPRVFAKLADQSVQCETSQQNSTPALIIINSI
;
A
#
# COMPACT_ATOMS: atom_id res chain seq x y z
N GLN A 1 51.73 49.88 30.03
CA GLN A 1 50.90 48.95 30.83
C GLN A 1 49.94 48.12 29.95
N ARG A 2 48.82 48.62 29.39
CA ARG A 2 47.82 47.81 28.64
C ARG A 2 48.39 46.84 27.58
N LYS A 3 49.29 47.30 26.70
CA LYS A 3 49.98 46.42 25.70
C LYS A 3 50.78 45.27 26.34
N HIS A 4 51.35 45.48 27.51
CA HIS A 4 52.10 44.46 28.25
C HIS A 4 51.14 43.46 28.91
N ALA A 5 50.04 43.93 29.51
CA ALA A 5 48.99 43.07 30.04
C ALA A 5 48.41 42.14 28.97
N LEU A 6 48.09 42.67 27.78
CA LEU A 6 47.65 41.84 26.64
C LEU A 6 48.67 40.75 26.30
N ARG A 7 49.97 41.09 26.18
CA ARG A 7 51.04 40.12 25.91
C ARG A 7 51.11 39.02 26.98
N CYS A 8 51.03 39.37 28.26
CA CYS A 8 51.06 38.40 29.37
C CYS A 8 49.84 37.45 29.33
N TYR A 9 48.63 37.98 29.09
CA TYR A 9 47.44 37.14 28.96
C TYR A 9 47.45 36.28 27.69
N SER A 10 47.99 36.76 26.56
CA SER A 10 48.18 35.93 25.36
C SER A 10 49.19 34.79 25.59
N GLN A 11 50.27 35.03 26.36
CA GLN A 11 51.19 33.97 26.77
C GLN A 11 50.54 32.98 27.74
N ALA A 12 49.70 33.45 28.68
CA ALA A 12 48.92 32.56 29.55
C ALA A 12 47.95 31.70 28.73
N MET A 13 47.24 32.26 27.75
CA MET A 13 46.33 31.51 26.87
C MET A 13 47.03 30.35 26.16
N GLN A 14 48.28 30.50 25.72
CA GLN A 14 49.07 29.40 25.14
C GLN A 14 49.31 28.24 26.12
N VAL A 15 49.34 28.52 27.42
CA VAL A 15 49.55 27.51 28.47
C VAL A 15 48.24 26.87 28.93
N TYR A 16 47.12 27.60 28.96
CA TYR A 16 45.84 27.10 29.46
C TYR A 16 44.95 26.46 28.38
N LYS A 17 45.01 26.95 27.13
CA LYS A 17 44.13 26.50 26.03
C LYS A 17 44.11 24.99 25.86
N GLY A 18 42.92 24.41 25.89
CA GLY A 18 42.70 22.99 25.61
C GLY A 18 43.06 22.06 26.77
N LYS A 19 43.30 22.58 27.97
CA LYS A 19 43.48 21.77 29.19
C LYS A 19 42.17 21.46 29.92
N GLY A 20 41.04 22.04 29.47
CA GLY A 20 39.72 21.87 30.10
C GLY A 20 39.48 22.77 31.32
N TRP A 21 40.28 23.83 31.48
CA TRP A 21 40.18 24.79 32.58
C TRP A 21 39.24 25.93 32.21
N ASN A 22 38.01 25.60 31.78
CA ASN A 22 37.10 26.51 31.06
C ASN A 22 36.93 27.88 31.74
N LEU A 23 36.76 27.93 33.07
CA LEU A 23 36.60 29.20 33.80
C LEU A 23 37.85 30.12 33.72
N ALA A 24 39.05 29.54 33.69
CA ALA A 24 40.30 30.28 33.51
C ALA A 24 40.50 30.69 32.05
N GLU A 25 40.18 29.82 31.09
CA GLU A 25 40.19 30.14 29.67
C GLU A 25 39.21 31.28 29.35
N ASP A 26 37.98 31.25 29.90
CA ASP A 26 36.96 32.29 29.76
C ASP A 26 37.46 33.64 30.30
N HIS A 27 38.03 33.67 31.52
CA HIS A 27 38.57 34.88 32.12
C HIS A 27 39.74 35.48 31.33
N ILE A 28 40.66 34.64 30.85
CA ILE A 28 41.80 35.08 30.03
C ILE A 28 41.29 35.62 28.68
N ASN A 29 40.39 34.91 27.98
CA ASN A 29 39.81 35.38 26.72
C ASN A 29 39.01 36.68 26.90
N PHE A 30 38.21 36.81 27.97
CA PHE A 30 37.47 38.04 28.27
C PHE A 30 38.40 39.23 28.48
N THR A 31 39.51 39.01 29.19
CA THR A 31 40.52 40.04 29.44
C THR A 31 41.28 40.40 28.15
N ILE A 32 41.67 39.42 27.32
CA ILE A 32 42.27 39.63 25.99
C ILE A 32 41.31 40.45 25.12
N GLY A 33 40.02 40.11 25.09
CA GLY A 33 39.00 40.81 24.32
C GLY A 33 38.93 42.29 24.66
N ARG A 34 38.76 42.62 25.95
CA ARG A 34 38.68 44.01 26.43
C ARG A 34 39.96 44.81 26.22
N GLN A 35 41.14 44.22 26.47
CA GLN A 35 42.42 44.91 26.24
C GLN A 35 42.68 45.13 24.74
N SER A 36 42.32 44.16 23.88
CA SER A 36 42.45 44.27 22.42
C SER A 36 41.54 45.37 21.86
N PHE A 37 40.28 45.42 22.29
CA PHE A 37 39.33 46.48 21.91
C PHE A 37 39.83 47.87 22.31
N THR A 38 40.30 48.02 23.55
CA THR A 38 40.89 49.27 24.07
C THR A 38 42.12 49.72 23.28
N LEU A 39 42.85 48.78 22.67
CA LEU A 39 44.03 49.03 21.82
C LEU A 39 43.67 49.16 20.33
N ARG A 40 42.37 49.24 19.97
CA ARG A 40 41.83 49.25 18.60
C ARG A 40 42.20 48.03 17.75
N GLN A 41 42.56 46.91 18.38
CA GLN A 41 42.76 45.62 17.72
C GLN A 41 41.43 44.87 17.67
N LEU A 42 40.55 45.31 16.77
CA LEU A 42 39.16 44.86 16.71
C LEU A 42 39.04 43.36 16.39
N ASP A 43 39.81 42.84 15.43
CA ASP A 43 39.77 41.43 15.05
C ASP A 43 40.21 40.50 16.20
N ASN A 44 41.27 40.90 16.92
CA ASN A 44 41.74 40.20 18.11
C ASN A 44 40.69 40.21 19.23
N ALA A 45 39.93 41.32 19.36
CA ALA A 45 38.84 41.41 20.32
C ALA A 45 37.68 40.47 19.95
N VAL A 46 37.20 40.55 18.70
CA VAL A 46 36.12 39.68 18.17
C VAL A 46 36.50 38.21 18.30
N SER A 47 37.73 37.82 17.95
CA SER A 47 38.22 36.45 18.06
C SER A 47 38.25 35.93 19.50
N ALA A 48 38.72 36.76 20.45
CA ALA A 48 38.76 36.40 21.86
C ALA A 48 37.35 36.22 22.45
N PHE A 49 36.42 37.16 22.20
CA PHE A 49 35.03 37.01 22.65
C PHE A 49 34.30 35.85 21.96
N ARG A 50 34.56 35.60 20.66
CA ARG A 50 34.03 34.44 19.91
C ARG A 50 34.41 33.11 20.57
N HIS A 51 35.65 32.97 21.06
CA HIS A 51 36.08 31.76 21.74
C HIS A 51 35.29 31.45 23.02
N ILE A 52 34.90 32.49 23.78
CA ILE A 52 34.11 32.32 25.02
C ILE A 52 32.69 31.84 24.72
N LEU A 53 32.12 32.28 23.59
CA LEU A 53 30.75 31.97 23.18
C LEU A 53 30.59 30.59 22.52
N ILE A 54 31.65 30.04 21.92
CA ILE A 54 31.63 28.74 21.24
C ILE A 54 32.00 27.59 22.19
N ASN A 55 32.89 27.84 23.16
CA ASN A 55 33.32 26.82 24.12
C ASN A 55 32.22 26.55 25.17
N ASP A 56 32.23 25.36 25.78
CA ASP A 56 31.33 24.99 26.89
C ASP A 56 31.67 25.77 28.17
N SER A 57 31.35 27.06 28.19
CA SER A 57 31.57 27.95 29.33
C SER A 57 30.73 27.52 30.52
N LYS A 58 31.39 27.21 31.65
CA LYS A 58 30.71 26.78 32.89
C LYS A 58 30.20 27.93 33.75
N GLN A 59 30.29 29.17 33.24
CA GLN A 59 29.92 30.38 33.96
C GLN A 59 28.40 30.48 34.27
N THR A 60 28.04 31.47 35.07
CA THR A 60 26.63 31.82 35.38
C THR A 60 25.95 32.47 34.16
N ALA A 61 24.61 32.39 34.10
CA ALA A 61 23.84 32.98 33.01
C ALA A 61 24.11 34.49 32.85
N ALA A 62 24.12 35.25 33.95
CA ALA A 62 24.45 36.68 33.94
C ALA A 62 25.85 36.99 33.38
N GLN A 63 26.84 36.14 33.66
CA GLN A 63 28.19 36.30 33.14
C GLN A 63 28.29 35.95 31.64
N GLN A 64 27.54 34.95 31.19
CA GLN A 64 27.39 34.62 29.76
C GLN A 64 26.64 35.74 29.00
N GLU A 65 25.63 36.36 29.60
CA GLU A 65 24.93 37.53 29.06
C GLU A 65 25.91 38.70 28.83
N ALA A 66 26.76 38.98 29.82
CA ALA A 66 27.79 40.00 29.73
C ALA A 66 28.78 39.72 28.58
N PHE A 67 29.20 38.45 28.40
CA PHE A 67 30.05 38.06 27.28
C PHE A 67 29.38 38.27 25.92
N LEU A 68 28.10 37.91 25.79
CA LEU A 68 27.32 38.10 24.57
C LEU A 68 27.11 39.59 24.27
N ARG A 69 26.80 40.42 25.27
CA ARG A 69 26.61 41.87 25.14
C ARG A 69 27.90 42.59 24.72
N GLU A 70 29.03 42.24 25.33
CA GLU A 70 30.36 42.75 24.95
C GLU A 70 30.73 42.33 23.53
N TYR A 71 30.49 41.06 23.15
CA TYR A 71 30.68 40.59 21.78
C TYR A 71 29.86 41.40 20.78
N LEU A 72 28.55 41.56 20.99
CA LEU A 72 27.66 42.32 20.11
C LEU A 72 28.07 43.80 20.02
N TYR A 73 28.52 44.41 21.12
CA TYR A 73 28.99 45.79 21.15
C TYR A 73 30.28 45.99 20.34
N VAL A 74 31.30 45.18 20.62
CA VAL A 74 32.57 45.19 19.87
C VAL A 74 32.32 44.94 18.39
N TYR A 75 31.46 43.96 18.08
CA TYR A 75 31.13 43.58 16.71
C TYR A 75 30.42 44.73 15.96
N LYS A 76 29.47 45.42 16.60
CA LYS A 76 28.81 46.61 16.02
C LYS A 76 29.81 47.73 15.68
N SER A 77 30.87 47.90 16.48
CA SER A 77 31.96 48.84 16.17
C SER A 77 32.83 48.40 14.97
N VAL A 78 32.97 47.10 14.72
CA VAL A 78 33.68 46.58 13.53
C VAL A 78 32.87 46.89 12.27
N ASN A 79 31.58 46.53 12.23
CA ASN A 79 30.73 46.79 11.06
C ASN A 79 30.62 48.28 10.70
N GLN A 80 30.64 49.19 11.70
CA GLN A 80 30.69 50.63 11.46
C GLN A 80 31.96 51.10 10.74
N SER A 81 33.05 50.32 10.81
CA SER A 81 34.33 50.61 10.17
C SER A 81 34.44 50.08 8.73
N SER A 82 33.53 49.20 8.30
CA SER A 82 33.53 48.58 6.96
C SER A 82 32.10 48.22 6.51
N PRO A 83 31.23 49.21 6.22
CA PRO A 83 29.81 48.97 5.92
C PRO A 83 29.56 48.18 4.62
N ASP A 84 30.45 48.31 3.62
CA ASP A 84 30.34 47.60 2.33
C ASP A 84 30.97 46.19 2.33
N GLY A 85 31.36 45.69 3.51
CA GLY A 85 31.93 44.36 3.69
C GLY A 85 30.91 43.22 3.53
N PRO A 86 31.37 41.98 3.25
CA PRO A 86 30.50 40.80 3.23
C PRO A 86 29.88 40.53 4.61
N LEU A 87 28.69 39.92 4.63
CA LEU A 87 28.03 39.63 5.91
C LEU A 87 28.90 38.70 6.78
N PRO A 88 29.03 39.00 8.09
CA PRO A 88 29.96 38.27 8.95
C PRO A 88 29.39 36.94 9.42
N GLN A 89 30.27 35.94 9.59
CA GLN A 89 29.87 34.65 10.12
C GLN A 89 29.73 34.73 11.64
N LEU A 90 28.49 34.75 12.14
CA LEU A 90 28.21 34.79 13.58
C LEU A 90 28.51 33.41 14.22
N PRO A 91 28.87 33.37 15.52
CA PRO A 91 29.18 32.13 16.23
C PRO A 91 27.98 31.44 16.88
N LEU A 92 26.85 32.14 16.99
CA LEU A 92 25.66 31.71 17.74
C LEU A 92 24.38 32.05 16.99
N PRO A 93 23.33 31.20 17.05
CA PRO A 93 23.31 29.84 17.66
C PRO A 93 24.16 28.85 16.85
N CYS A 94 24.51 27.70 17.42
CA CYS A 94 25.23 26.64 16.70
C CYS A 94 24.26 25.91 15.77
N ILE A 95 24.54 25.86 14.46
CA ILE A 95 23.70 25.12 13.49
C ILE A 95 24.13 23.66 13.41
N ASN A 96 23.16 22.73 13.48
CA ASN A 96 23.40 21.31 13.21
C ASN A 96 23.14 21.00 11.72
N SER A 97 24.10 21.33 10.85
CA SER A 97 23.96 21.22 9.39
C SER A 97 23.67 19.80 8.87
N SER A 98 24.08 18.75 9.60
CA SER A 98 23.82 17.37 9.17
C SER A 98 22.34 16.99 9.29
N ALA A 99 21.65 17.56 10.27
CA ALA A 99 20.22 17.39 10.52
C ALA A 99 19.32 18.22 9.58
N THR A 100 19.89 19.08 8.73
CA THR A 100 19.11 19.92 7.80
C THR A 100 18.30 19.07 6.82
N ARG A 101 16.99 19.30 6.78
CA ARG A 101 16.07 18.65 5.82
C ARG A 101 15.62 19.65 4.76
N VAL A 102 15.41 19.20 3.53
CA VAL A 102 14.95 20.03 2.41
C VAL A 102 13.72 19.39 1.80
N PHE A 103 12.62 20.14 1.75
CA PHE A 103 11.34 19.70 1.20
C PHE A 103 10.96 20.54 -0.02
N PHE A 104 10.49 19.86 -1.07
CA PHE A 104 10.07 20.43 -2.34
C PHE A 104 8.57 20.21 -2.53
N GLY A 105 7.83 21.30 -2.74
CA GLY A 105 6.38 21.27 -2.95
C GLY A 105 5.60 21.99 -1.87
N HIS A 106 4.28 22.03 -2.03
CA HIS A 106 3.39 22.85 -1.20
C HIS A 106 3.08 22.21 0.16
N ASP A 107 2.80 23.05 1.16
CA ASP A 107 2.08 22.61 2.35
C ASP A 107 0.70 22.09 1.93
N ARG A 108 0.23 21.04 2.60
CA ARG A 108 -1.07 20.45 2.27
C ARG A 108 -2.19 21.38 2.69
N ARG A 109 -3.19 21.51 1.82
CA ARG A 109 -4.47 22.05 2.24
C ARG A 109 -5.17 21.05 3.18
N PRO A 110 -5.67 21.47 4.34
CA PRO A 110 -6.59 20.67 5.13
C PRO A 110 -7.79 20.28 4.28
N SER A 111 -8.30 19.06 4.45
CA SER A 111 -9.56 18.66 3.82
C SER A 111 -10.74 19.26 4.58
N GLU A 112 -11.79 19.62 3.84
CA GLU A 112 -13.04 20.17 4.40
C GLU A 112 -14.12 19.09 4.48
N GLY A 113 -14.83 19.02 5.62
CA GLY A 113 -15.95 18.09 5.82
C GLY A 113 -15.55 16.62 5.86
N GLU A 114 -16.29 15.76 5.17
CA GLU A 114 -16.10 14.30 5.09
C GLU A 114 -14.95 13.87 4.16
N LYS A 115 -14.17 14.83 3.64
CA LYS A 115 -13.05 14.55 2.74
C LYS A 115 -11.79 14.15 3.51
N GLN A 116 -11.07 13.17 3.00
CA GLN A 116 -9.72 12.79 3.43
C GLN A 116 -8.73 13.14 2.33
N ALA A 117 -7.80 14.07 2.58
CA ALA A 117 -6.73 14.38 1.63
C ALA A 117 -5.69 13.25 1.56
N ALA A 118 -5.12 13.03 0.38
CA ALA A 118 -4.02 12.09 0.16
C ALA A 118 -2.83 12.37 1.10
N THR A 119 -2.27 11.31 1.70
CA THR A 119 -1.39 11.43 2.88
C THR A 119 0.05 11.84 2.58
N HIS A 120 0.50 11.89 1.31
CA HIS A 120 1.76 12.44 0.76
C HIS A 120 3.05 12.35 1.61
N VAL A 121 4.12 13.07 1.24
CA VAL A 121 5.31 13.31 2.08
C VAL A 121 5.08 14.59 2.90
N SER A 122 5.59 14.67 4.13
CA SER A 122 5.63 15.90 4.95
C SER A 122 6.96 16.03 5.69
N LEU A 123 7.24 17.22 6.24
CA LEU A 123 8.38 17.44 7.15
C LEU A 123 8.11 16.90 8.57
N ASP A 124 6.87 16.64 8.95
CA ASP A 124 6.54 16.10 10.27
C ASP A 124 6.72 14.57 10.35
N GLN A 125 6.84 13.90 9.19
CA GLN A 125 7.15 12.48 9.09
C GLN A 125 8.65 12.21 9.29
N GLU A 126 8.98 11.10 9.96
CA GLU A 126 10.35 10.58 10.03
C GLU A 126 10.72 9.82 8.75
N TYR A 127 12.03 9.63 8.52
CA TYR A 127 12.51 8.93 7.32
C TYR A 127 12.62 7.42 7.56
N GLU A 128 11.68 6.67 7.00
CA GLU A 128 11.66 5.22 7.03
C GLU A 128 12.26 4.62 5.75
N ARG A 129 13.35 3.85 5.90
CA ARG A 129 14.06 3.25 4.77
C ARG A 129 13.20 2.22 4.01
N GLU A 130 12.43 1.43 4.73
CA GLU A 130 11.62 0.34 4.16
C GLU A 130 10.45 0.90 3.35
N ALA A 131 9.69 1.84 3.91
CA ALA A 131 8.67 2.58 3.16
C ALA A 131 9.26 3.32 1.94
N SER A 132 10.43 3.97 2.08
CA SER A 132 11.10 4.63 0.95
C SER A 132 11.47 3.65 -0.18
N GLN A 133 11.83 2.41 0.13
CA GLN A 133 12.12 1.37 -0.86
C GLN A 133 10.85 0.83 -1.51
N GLN A 134 9.76 0.63 -0.76
CA GLN A 134 8.46 0.25 -1.32
C GLN A 134 7.93 1.30 -2.31
N TRP A 135 7.97 2.60 -1.93
CA TRP A 135 7.57 3.68 -2.84
C TRP A 135 8.41 3.72 -4.11
N LYS A 136 9.70 3.39 -4.01
CA LYS A 136 10.60 3.29 -5.16
C LYS A 136 10.19 2.15 -6.09
N GLU A 137 9.86 0.99 -5.56
CA GLU A 137 9.42 -0.15 -6.35
C GLU A 137 8.12 0.13 -7.12
N LEU A 138 7.13 0.78 -6.48
CA LEU A 138 5.88 1.19 -7.14
C LEU A 138 6.14 2.23 -8.25
N GLU A 139 7.13 3.12 -8.07
CA GLU A 139 7.48 4.15 -9.05
C GLU A 139 8.30 3.60 -10.23
N GLU A 140 9.26 2.69 -9.98
CA GLU A 140 10.00 1.95 -11.01
C GLU A 140 9.05 1.10 -11.85
N GLN A 141 8.09 0.45 -11.19
CA GLN A 141 7.01 -0.30 -11.82
C GLN A 141 6.23 0.58 -12.81
N VAL A 142 5.56 1.66 -12.37
CA VAL A 142 4.77 2.51 -13.30
C VAL A 142 5.63 3.10 -14.42
N ALA A 143 6.87 3.49 -14.11
CA ALA A 143 7.80 4.01 -15.10
C ALA A 143 8.15 2.96 -16.18
N ALA A 144 8.32 1.68 -15.81
CA ALA A 144 8.53 0.61 -16.77
C ALA A 144 7.35 0.46 -17.74
N VAL A 145 6.11 0.52 -17.24
CA VAL A 145 4.89 0.36 -18.05
C VAL A 145 4.74 1.50 -19.05
N VAL A 146 4.91 2.74 -18.61
CA VAL A 146 4.92 3.92 -19.50
C VAL A 146 6.01 3.80 -20.57
N ASN A 147 7.15 3.19 -20.24
CA ASN A 147 8.29 2.97 -21.14
C ASN A 147 8.31 1.54 -21.73
N LYS A 148 7.13 0.99 -22.07
CA LYS A 148 6.95 -0.26 -22.84
C LYS A 148 7.64 -1.50 -22.23
N GLY A 149 7.62 -1.59 -20.90
CA GLY A 149 8.18 -2.69 -20.11
C GLY A 149 9.65 -2.52 -19.71
N THR A 150 10.26 -1.34 -19.93
CA THR A 150 11.67 -1.09 -19.56
C THR A 150 11.81 0.14 -18.67
N VAL A 151 12.49 0.03 -17.52
CA VAL A 151 12.82 1.19 -16.69
C VAL A 151 13.89 2.02 -17.42
N PRO A 152 13.72 3.35 -17.59
CA PRO A 152 14.72 4.19 -18.22
C PRO A 152 16.09 4.12 -17.51
N LEU A 153 17.19 4.07 -18.27
CA LEU A 153 18.57 4.00 -17.73
C LEU A 153 18.94 5.19 -16.82
N ASN A 154 18.23 6.30 -16.96
CA ASN A 154 18.37 7.54 -16.18
C ASN A 154 17.21 7.78 -15.21
N PHE A 155 16.34 6.77 -14.98
CA PHE A 155 15.25 6.84 -14.03
C PHE A 155 15.75 7.23 -12.64
N GLN A 156 14.98 8.09 -11.98
CA GLN A 156 15.27 8.63 -10.65
C GLN A 156 13.96 8.65 -9.88
N LEU A 157 14.02 8.16 -8.65
CA LEU A 157 12.93 8.22 -7.69
C LEU A 157 12.57 9.69 -7.41
N THR A 158 11.29 10.03 -7.55
CA THR A 158 10.76 11.33 -7.15
C THR A 158 10.86 11.46 -5.63
N GLN A 159 11.72 12.36 -5.16
CA GLN A 159 12.06 12.50 -3.75
C GLN A 159 11.79 13.91 -3.25
N TYR A 160 10.59 14.11 -2.69
CA TYR A 160 10.13 15.40 -2.19
C TYR A 160 10.78 15.87 -0.89
N CYS A 161 11.38 14.98 -0.10
CA CYS A 161 12.07 15.32 1.15
C CYS A 161 13.46 14.67 1.19
N LEU A 162 14.50 15.51 1.32
CA LEU A 162 15.91 15.11 1.43
C LEU A 162 16.44 15.34 2.84
N ASN A 163 17.30 14.43 3.31
CA ASN A 163 17.94 14.47 4.62
C ASN A 163 19.31 13.77 4.56
N SER A 164 19.97 13.52 5.70
CA SER A 164 21.30 12.88 5.73
C SER A 164 21.33 11.38 5.37
N GLN A 165 20.17 10.74 5.19
CA GLN A 165 20.02 9.33 4.86
C GLN A 165 19.58 9.09 3.39
N THR A 166 19.27 10.15 2.64
CA THR A 166 18.83 10.08 1.23
C THR A 166 20.01 10.13 0.25
N ASP A 167 19.82 9.70 -1.00
CA ASP A 167 20.87 9.78 -2.02
C ASP A 167 20.99 11.22 -2.58
N ASN A 168 21.84 12.01 -1.91
CA ASN A 168 22.06 13.42 -2.26
C ASN A 168 23.21 13.62 -3.25
N LEU A 169 23.65 12.59 -3.99
CA LEU A 169 24.76 12.71 -4.95
C LEU A 169 24.41 13.58 -6.17
N ARG A 170 23.12 13.69 -6.50
CA ARG A 170 22.58 14.43 -7.65
C ARG A 170 21.91 15.72 -7.20
N PHE A 171 21.90 16.71 -8.08
CA PHE A 171 21.13 17.94 -7.87
C PHE A 171 19.63 17.60 -7.88
N PRO A 172 18.86 17.95 -6.83
CA PRO A 172 17.40 17.77 -6.86
C PRO A 172 16.75 18.69 -7.89
N VAL A 173 15.53 18.34 -8.30
CA VAL A 173 14.73 19.14 -9.23
C VAL A 173 13.53 19.73 -8.48
N ALA A 174 13.36 21.04 -8.59
CA ALA A 174 12.22 21.79 -8.05
C ALA A 174 11.52 22.56 -9.18
N VAL A 175 10.27 22.95 -8.98
CA VAL A 175 9.41 23.54 -10.02
C VAL A 175 9.20 25.04 -9.72
N VAL A 176 9.16 25.87 -10.77
CA VAL A 176 8.79 27.30 -10.65
C VAL A 176 7.39 27.45 -10.02
N GLU A 177 7.24 28.44 -9.13
CA GLU A 177 6.09 28.69 -8.24
C GLU A 177 5.86 27.64 -7.12
N GLU A 178 6.75 26.67 -6.91
CA GLU A 178 6.65 25.73 -5.78
C GLU A 178 7.66 26.06 -4.66
N PRO A 179 7.25 26.09 -3.38
CA PRO A 179 8.15 26.45 -2.31
C PRO A 179 9.19 25.37 -2.02
N VAL A 180 10.43 25.81 -1.83
CA VAL A 180 11.55 25.04 -1.29
C VAL A 180 11.64 25.35 0.20
N THR A 181 11.27 24.39 1.05
CA THR A 181 11.29 24.54 2.51
C THR A 181 12.55 23.90 3.07
N VAL A 182 13.40 24.67 3.74
CA VAL A 182 14.59 24.16 4.44
C VAL A 182 14.34 24.17 5.93
N GLU A 183 14.51 23.02 6.55
CA GLU A 183 14.41 22.86 7.99
C GLU A 183 15.82 22.88 8.61
N VAL A 184 16.05 23.82 9.53
CA VAL A 184 17.36 24.06 10.16
C VAL A 184 17.24 23.92 11.67
N ALA A 185 18.08 23.05 12.25
CA ALA A 185 18.17 22.85 13.69
C ALA A 185 19.23 23.77 14.31
N PHE A 186 18.79 24.65 15.21
CA PHE A 186 19.63 25.62 15.93
C PHE A 186 19.78 25.20 17.40
N LYS A 187 21.02 25.03 17.87
CA LYS A 187 21.33 24.79 19.28
C LYS A 187 21.86 26.08 19.91
N ASN A 188 21.26 26.49 21.02
CA ASN A 188 21.84 27.51 21.89
C ASN A 188 22.76 26.82 22.92
N PRO A 189 24.09 27.07 22.93
CA PRO A 189 25.00 26.55 23.94
C PRO A 189 25.02 27.40 25.22
N LEU A 190 24.43 28.60 25.23
CA LEU A 190 24.39 29.48 26.39
C LEU A 190 23.16 29.19 27.26
N LYS A 191 23.25 29.52 28.56
CA LYS A 191 22.14 29.48 29.51
C LYS A 191 21.17 30.67 29.37
N VAL A 192 21.51 31.64 28.55
CA VAL A 192 20.68 32.84 28.27
C VAL A 192 19.94 32.68 26.95
N PRO A 193 18.69 33.18 26.83
CA PRO A 193 17.93 33.09 25.59
C PRO A 193 18.54 33.97 24.50
N LEU A 194 18.57 33.43 23.27
CA LEU A 194 18.96 34.14 22.06
C LEU A 194 17.72 34.58 21.29
N LEU A 195 17.71 35.83 20.81
CA LEU A 195 16.66 36.35 19.94
C LEU A 195 17.24 36.66 18.56
N LEU A 196 16.81 35.90 17.55
CA LEU A 196 17.14 36.14 16.15
C LEU A 196 16.00 36.94 15.53
N LYS A 197 16.28 38.11 14.97
CA LYS A 197 15.31 38.87 14.17
C LYS A 197 15.59 38.73 12.69
N ASP A 198 14.55 38.88 11.87
CA ASP A 198 14.63 38.80 10.40
C ASP A 198 15.35 37.54 9.87
N LEU A 199 15.10 36.39 10.50
CA LEU A 199 15.72 35.11 10.16
C LEU A 199 15.22 34.63 8.79
N SER A 200 16.16 34.41 7.87
CA SER A 200 15.89 34.01 6.48
C SER A 200 17.02 33.17 5.92
N LEU A 201 16.78 32.46 4.81
CA LEU A 201 17.82 31.68 4.12
C LEU A 201 18.76 32.59 3.31
N LEU A 202 20.06 32.30 3.38
CA LEU A 202 21.07 32.88 2.49
C LEU A 202 21.13 32.03 1.21
N TRP A 203 20.99 32.65 0.04
CA TRP A 203 21.00 31.95 -1.23
C TRP A 203 21.71 32.73 -2.34
N LYS A 204 22.07 31.99 -3.39
CA LYS A 204 22.57 32.50 -4.67
C LYS A 204 21.83 31.79 -5.80
N PHE A 205 21.42 32.53 -6.82
CA PHE A 205 20.66 31.99 -7.96
C PHE A 205 21.37 32.34 -9.27
N ASN A 206 21.52 31.34 -10.15
CA ASN A 206 22.05 31.50 -11.50
C ASN A 206 20.89 31.26 -12.47
N PHE A 207 20.56 32.23 -13.31
CA PHE A 207 19.55 32.05 -14.35
C PHE A 207 19.99 30.98 -15.34
N ARG A 208 19.06 30.12 -15.77
CA ARG A 208 19.34 29.13 -16.81
C ARG A 208 18.06 28.76 -17.55
N ASP A 209 18.02 29.05 -18.85
CA ASP A 209 17.03 28.47 -19.74
C ASP A 209 17.51 27.07 -20.21
N PHE A 210 16.86 26.02 -19.72
CA PHE A 210 17.21 24.64 -20.06
C PHE A 210 16.80 24.21 -21.48
N ASN A 211 16.04 25.04 -22.19
CA ASN A 211 15.56 24.78 -23.54
C ASN A 211 16.41 25.47 -24.62
N LYS A 212 17.50 26.15 -24.24
CA LYS A 212 18.48 26.78 -25.14
C LYS A 212 19.88 26.18 -25.00
N SER A 213 20.71 26.30 -26.04
CA SER A 213 22.12 25.93 -26.02
C SER A 213 22.93 26.83 -25.07
N LEU A 214 24.04 26.32 -24.51
CA LEU A 214 24.87 27.03 -23.53
C LEU A 214 25.42 28.40 -23.99
N GLU A 215 25.46 28.65 -25.29
CA GLU A 215 26.02 29.86 -25.89
C GLU A 215 24.98 31.01 -25.89
N GLY A 216 24.89 31.74 -24.78
CA GLY A 216 24.20 33.04 -24.75
C GLY A 216 23.67 33.53 -23.40
N ASP A 217 23.55 32.67 -22.39
CA ASP A 217 22.71 32.94 -21.20
C ASP A 217 23.51 33.35 -19.94
N THR A 218 24.53 34.20 -20.08
CA THR A 218 25.24 34.80 -18.93
C THR A 218 24.53 36.06 -18.44
N ARG A 219 23.35 35.89 -17.81
CA ARG A 219 22.85 36.89 -16.86
C ARG A 219 23.66 36.80 -15.57
N ASP A 220 23.95 37.95 -14.96
CA ASP A 220 24.66 37.98 -13.68
C ASP A 220 23.89 37.21 -12.59
N SER A 221 24.65 36.46 -11.78
CA SER A 221 24.09 35.73 -10.65
C SER A 221 23.65 36.68 -9.55
N ILE A 222 22.44 36.46 -9.03
CA ILE A 222 21.86 37.24 -7.94
C ILE A 222 21.99 36.51 -6.60
N SER A 223 22.10 37.25 -5.49
CA SER A 223 22.17 36.70 -4.15
C SER A 223 21.68 37.73 -3.13
N ASN A 224 20.93 37.27 -2.13
CA ASN A 224 20.39 38.12 -1.08
C ASN A 224 21.42 38.52 0.02
N GLU A 225 22.72 38.23 -0.15
CA GLU A 225 23.76 38.60 0.82
C GLU A 225 23.86 40.13 1.02
N LYS A 226 23.67 40.91 -0.05
CA LYS A 226 23.82 42.37 -0.04
C LYS A 226 22.52 43.14 0.25
N ASP A 227 21.37 42.45 0.22
CA ASP A 227 20.06 43.10 0.37
C ASP A 227 19.80 43.42 1.84
N VAL A 228 19.59 44.71 2.15
CA VAL A 228 19.32 45.19 3.52
C VAL A 228 17.93 44.75 4.01
N HIS A 229 16.98 44.53 3.10
CA HIS A 229 15.69 43.90 3.36
C HIS A 229 15.41 42.82 2.30
N PRO A 230 15.20 41.53 2.65
CA PRO A 230 14.90 40.45 1.70
C PRO A 230 13.54 40.54 0.98
N LYS A 231 12.88 41.70 0.96
CA LYS A 231 11.54 41.88 0.41
C LYS A 231 11.57 41.84 -1.12
N ALA A 232 11.37 40.63 -1.63
CA ALA A 232 11.12 40.28 -3.02
C ALA A 232 12.19 40.75 -4.01
N SER A 233 13.25 39.95 -4.17
CA SER A 233 13.86 39.83 -5.49
C SER A 233 12.78 39.29 -6.44
N HIS A 234 12.61 39.88 -7.64
CA HIS A 234 11.61 39.43 -8.62
C HIS A 234 11.85 38.01 -9.18
N SER A 235 12.86 37.30 -8.70
CA SER A 235 13.24 35.94 -9.12
C SER A 235 13.02 34.93 -8.00
N ILE A 236 13.42 35.23 -6.76
CA ILE A 236 13.22 34.36 -5.59
C ILE A 236 12.51 35.16 -4.47
N GLY A 237 11.31 34.73 -4.12
CA GLY A 237 10.63 35.15 -2.89
C GLY A 237 11.31 34.48 -1.70
N THR A 238 11.61 35.24 -0.65
CA THR A 238 12.27 34.73 0.56
C THR A 238 11.37 34.96 1.77
N GLU A 239 11.02 33.90 2.48
CA GLU A 239 10.34 34.03 3.77
C GLU A 239 11.30 34.56 4.84
N VAL A 240 10.78 35.46 5.68
CA VAL A 240 11.54 36.11 6.76
C VAL A 240 10.76 35.94 8.05
N ILE A 241 11.28 35.14 8.98
CA ILE A 241 10.74 35.02 10.34
C ILE A 241 11.16 36.28 11.11
N SER A 242 10.19 37.10 11.49
CA SER A 242 10.43 38.39 12.15
C SER A 242 11.17 38.27 13.48
N GLU A 243 10.77 37.30 14.33
CA GLU A 243 11.37 37.02 15.63
C GLU A 243 11.39 35.51 15.90
N PHE A 244 12.58 34.96 16.17
CA PHE A 244 12.81 33.56 16.53
C PHE A 244 13.64 33.48 17.81
N GLN A 245 12.97 33.22 18.93
CA GLN A 245 13.60 33.03 20.23
C GLN A 245 13.99 31.56 20.45
N ILE A 246 15.21 31.34 20.93
CA ILE A 246 15.75 30.05 21.39
C ILE A 246 16.13 30.24 22.87
N ASN A 247 15.59 29.43 23.77
CA ASN A 247 15.88 29.53 25.20
C ASN A 247 17.28 29.01 25.55
N GLY A 248 17.70 29.20 26.80
CA GLY A 248 18.99 28.70 27.29
C GLY A 248 19.09 27.18 27.12
N GLU A 249 20.22 26.71 26.58
CA GLU A 249 20.56 25.29 26.36
C GLU A 249 19.57 24.52 25.44
N GLU A 250 18.60 25.20 24.82
CA GLU A 250 17.59 24.63 23.93
C GLU A 250 18.16 24.28 22.54
N THR A 251 17.69 23.19 21.93
CA THR A 251 17.80 22.95 20.49
C THR A 251 16.42 23.12 19.85
N LYS A 252 16.30 24.06 18.93
CA LYS A 252 15.04 24.48 18.32
C LYS A 252 15.16 24.49 16.80
N VAL A 253 14.10 24.05 16.13
CA VAL A 253 14.05 23.93 14.67
C VAL A 253 13.28 25.11 14.07
N ALA A 254 13.74 25.66 12.95
CA ALA A 254 12.97 26.57 12.12
C ALA A 254 12.80 25.98 10.71
N ARG A 255 11.63 26.23 10.10
CA ARG A 255 11.34 25.96 8.69
C ARG A 255 11.36 27.30 7.96
N LEU A 256 12.18 27.42 6.92
CA LEU A 256 12.37 28.65 6.15
C LEU A 256 12.09 28.35 4.68
N LYS A 257 11.31 29.20 3.99
CA LYS A 257 10.88 28.95 2.61
C LYS A 257 11.51 29.90 1.59
N LEU A 258 11.80 29.35 0.41
CA LEU A 258 12.12 30.09 -0.81
C LEU A 258 11.08 29.76 -1.88
N LEU A 259 10.59 30.77 -2.60
CA LEU A 259 9.64 30.62 -3.71
C LEU A 259 10.34 31.06 -5.01
N PRO A 260 10.74 30.14 -5.90
CA PRO A 260 11.40 30.47 -7.15
C PRO A 260 10.38 30.79 -8.26
N HIS A 261 10.52 31.96 -8.89
CA HIS A 261 9.62 32.44 -9.95
C HIS A 261 10.24 32.31 -11.37
N GLN A 262 11.48 31.82 -11.48
CA GLN A 262 12.24 31.70 -12.74
C GLN A 262 13.09 30.43 -12.75
N THR A 263 13.39 29.91 -13.94
CA THR A 263 14.23 28.70 -14.11
C THR A 263 15.71 29.00 -13.94
N GLY A 264 16.44 28.06 -13.34
CA GLY A 264 17.84 28.28 -13.00
C GLY A 264 18.42 27.25 -12.03
N GLU A 265 19.57 27.59 -11.48
CA GLU A 265 20.27 26.82 -10.45
C GLU A 265 20.24 27.65 -9.15
N LEU A 266 19.58 27.12 -8.12
CA LEU A 266 19.48 27.73 -6.81
C LEU A 266 20.48 27.06 -5.86
N HIS A 267 21.32 27.86 -5.22
CA HIS A 267 22.28 27.41 -4.21
C HIS A 267 21.88 28.00 -2.86
N ILE A 268 21.47 27.15 -1.93
CA ILE A 268 21.14 27.53 -0.56
C ILE A 268 22.41 27.44 0.27
N LEU A 269 22.96 28.60 0.64
CA LEU A 269 24.28 28.69 1.25
C LEU A 269 24.22 28.60 2.78
N GLY A 270 23.13 29.03 3.40
CA GLY A 270 23.09 29.27 4.84
C GLY A 270 21.84 29.99 5.33
N VAL A 271 22.00 30.76 6.41
CA VAL A 271 20.98 31.65 6.97
C VAL A 271 21.55 33.05 7.25
N VAL A 272 20.69 34.06 7.21
CA VAL A 272 20.95 35.45 7.62
C VAL A 272 19.98 35.82 8.74
N TYR A 273 20.46 36.51 9.77
CA TYR A 273 19.64 36.99 10.88
C TYR A 273 20.32 38.14 11.65
N ASN A 274 19.51 38.83 12.45
CA ASN A 274 19.89 39.88 13.37
C ASN A 274 19.95 39.29 14.81
N LEU A 275 21.16 38.98 15.31
CA LEU A 275 21.35 38.44 16.65
C LEU A 275 21.15 39.54 17.71
N SER A 276 20.39 39.25 18.75
CA SER A 276 20.11 40.17 19.87
C SER A 276 19.91 39.43 21.20
N THR A 277 20.09 40.15 22.30
CA THR A 277 19.78 39.70 23.67
C THR A 277 18.32 39.99 24.00
N VAL A 278 17.59 39.02 24.57
CA VAL A 278 16.25 39.26 25.14
C VAL A 278 16.37 40.22 26.32
N GLN A 279 15.54 41.25 26.39
CA GLN A 279 15.47 42.13 27.55
C GLN A 279 14.63 41.46 28.64
N SER A 280 15.25 41.16 29.77
CA SER A 280 14.53 40.87 31.01
C SER A 280 13.85 42.15 31.50
N ALA A 281 12.55 42.28 31.22
CA ALA A 281 11.74 43.33 31.78
C ALA A 281 11.73 43.18 33.31
N SER A 282 12.41 44.08 34.01
CA SER A 282 12.34 44.17 35.46
C SER A 282 10.90 44.41 35.88
N THR A 283 10.34 43.54 36.71
CA THR A 283 9.03 43.72 37.34
C THR A 283 8.97 45.06 38.06
N GLN A 284 8.16 45.99 37.54
CA GLN A 284 7.57 47.06 38.33
C GLN A 284 6.17 46.63 38.73
N ASP A 285 5.92 46.55 40.03
CA ASP A 285 4.57 46.46 40.58
C ASP A 285 3.76 47.72 40.21
N GLY A 286 2.48 47.55 39.85
CA GLY A 286 1.51 48.64 39.91
C GLY A 286 0.47 48.74 38.79
N LEU A 287 -0.73 48.24 39.09
CA LEU A 287 -2.06 48.75 38.66
C LEU A 287 -2.49 48.64 37.19
N ASP A 288 -3.38 47.66 36.98
CA ASP A 288 -4.64 47.71 36.23
C ASP A 288 -4.74 48.46 34.88
N SER A 289 -4.90 47.68 33.82
CA SER A 289 -6.07 47.82 32.93
C SER A 289 -6.25 46.57 32.06
N SER A 290 -7.43 45.95 32.12
CA SER A 290 -7.87 44.94 31.15
C SER A 290 -8.52 45.63 29.94
N PRO A 291 -8.61 44.96 28.78
CA PRO A 291 -9.83 44.21 28.52
C PRO A 291 -9.67 42.86 27.78
N VAL A 292 -10.58 41.94 28.14
CA VAL A 292 -11.26 40.95 27.29
C VAL A 292 -10.41 40.13 26.30
N MET A 293 -10.22 38.86 26.65
CA MET A 293 -10.10 37.76 25.67
C MET A 293 -11.27 36.80 25.90
N GLN A 294 -12.01 36.45 24.84
CA GLN A 294 -13.10 35.48 24.93
C GLN A 294 -12.55 34.07 25.17
N VAL A 295 -13.22 33.34 26.06
CA VAL A 295 -12.90 31.97 26.47
C VAL A 295 -13.83 30.98 25.75
N ALA A 296 -13.31 29.76 25.57
CA ALA A 296 -13.95 28.44 25.42
C ALA A 296 -13.63 27.79 24.07
N GLY A 297 -13.20 26.52 24.02
CA GLY A 297 -13.03 25.50 25.07
C GLY A 297 -13.00 24.10 24.42
N SER A 298 -12.76 22.96 25.08
CA SER A 298 -12.54 22.64 26.49
C SER A 298 -11.97 21.19 26.61
N CYS A 299 -11.55 20.81 27.83
CA CYS A 299 -11.60 19.44 28.43
C CYS A 299 -10.39 18.48 28.27
N LEU A 300 -9.94 17.69 29.27
CA LEU A 300 -10.34 17.52 30.70
C LEU A 300 -9.26 16.77 31.55
N ASN A 301 -9.17 17.09 32.86
CA ASN A 301 -8.76 16.25 34.03
C ASN A 301 -7.34 15.63 34.11
N ALA A 302 -6.69 15.44 35.27
CA ALA A 302 -7.03 15.53 36.73
C ALA A 302 -5.71 15.70 37.57
N SER A 303 -5.58 15.74 38.92
CA SER A 303 -6.48 15.81 40.11
C SER A 303 -5.65 16.02 41.41
N ASN A 304 -6.23 16.65 42.45
CA ASN A 304 -6.01 16.43 43.91
C ASN A 304 -4.62 16.74 44.58
N LEU A 305 -4.49 17.13 45.87
CA LEU A 305 -5.36 17.73 46.93
C LEU A 305 -4.51 18.14 48.18
N TYR A 306 -5.04 18.99 49.08
CA TYR A 306 -4.53 19.42 50.43
C TYR A 306 -3.15 20.16 50.49
N SER A 307 -2.90 21.33 51.09
CA SER A 307 -3.44 22.20 52.17
C SER A 307 -2.85 21.99 53.59
N GLY A 308 -2.22 23.02 54.18
CA GLY A 308 -1.78 23.01 55.60
C GLY A 308 -0.96 24.22 56.07
N LYS A 309 -1.59 25.13 56.84
CA LYS A 309 -1.00 26.24 57.65
C LYS A 309 -0.37 25.66 58.96
N SER A 310 0.42 26.31 59.84
CA SER A 310 1.09 27.63 59.98
C SER A 310 1.89 27.70 61.31
N GLY A 311 2.94 28.54 61.43
CA GLY A 311 3.55 28.99 62.71
C GLY A 311 4.44 27.95 63.45
N SER A 312 5.32 28.30 64.41
CA SER A 312 5.85 29.58 64.89
C SER A 312 7.13 29.35 65.74
N LYS A 313 8.05 30.33 65.80
CA LYS A 313 9.22 30.42 66.72
C LYS A 313 8.77 30.72 68.19
N PRO A 314 9.61 30.72 69.27
CA PRO A 314 11.08 30.91 69.30
C PRO A 314 11.93 30.19 70.41
N GLN A 315 13.24 30.52 70.40
CA GLN A 315 14.19 30.70 71.53
C GLN A 315 15.16 29.59 72.01
N ILE A 316 16.26 30.10 72.58
CA ILE A 316 17.68 29.65 72.70
C ILE A 316 18.05 29.77 74.20
N PRO A 317 18.92 28.94 74.86
CA PRO A 317 20.38 29.25 74.92
C PRO A 317 21.44 28.13 75.13
N HIS A 318 22.65 28.44 74.61
CA HIS A 318 24.02 28.05 75.00
C HIS A 318 24.40 26.57 75.23
N SER A 319 25.49 26.06 74.64
CA SER A 319 26.88 26.41 75.04
C SER A 319 27.96 26.16 73.95
N GLN A 320 29.15 26.75 74.13
CA GLN A 320 30.22 26.89 73.12
C GLN A 320 31.22 25.72 73.05
N ARG A 321 31.85 25.52 71.87
CA ARG A 321 33.32 25.40 71.72
C ARG A 321 33.78 25.81 70.31
N HIS A 322 35.03 26.27 70.19
CA HIS A 322 35.57 27.06 69.07
C HIS A 322 36.25 26.25 67.95
N GLN A 323 36.23 26.81 66.73
CA GLN A 323 37.35 27.11 65.78
C GLN A 323 36.93 26.95 64.29
N PRO A 324 37.61 27.57 63.31
CA PRO A 324 37.71 29.02 63.12
C PRO A 324 37.25 29.47 61.70
N SER A 325 37.31 30.78 61.46
CA SER A 325 36.88 31.48 60.23
C SER A 325 37.69 31.16 58.96
N SER A 326 37.00 31.10 57.81
CA SER A 326 37.58 31.33 56.47
C SER A 326 36.59 32.03 55.51
N SER A 327 35.92 33.07 56.02
CA SER A 327 35.13 34.00 55.21
C SER A 327 36.05 35.10 54.64
N ASP A 328 36.82 34.78 53.60
CA ASP A 328 37.60 35.76 52.81
C ASP A 328 38.09 35.14 51.49
N GLN A 329 37.17 34.87 50.55
CA GLN A 329 37.42 34.65 49.12
C GLN A 329 36.11 34.37 48.37
N LEU A 330 35.41 35.42 47.88
CA LEU A 330 34.49 35.36 46.73
C LEU A 330 33.92 36.73 46.28
N GLU A 331 34.16 37.84 46.98
CA GLU A 331 33.74 39.20 46.58
C GLU A 331 34.69 39.90 45.56
N TYR A 332 35.08 39.21 44.48
CA TYR A 332 35.93 39.81 43.43
C TYR A 332 35.32 39.83 42.03
N PHE A 333 34.03 39.46 41.88
CA PHE A 333 33.38 39.27 40.58
C PHE A 333 32.38 40.37 40.15
N HIS A 334 32.04 41.35 41.00
CA HIS A 334 31.03 42.37 40.66
C HIS A 334 31.58 43.70 40.09
N GLY A 335 32.90 43.91 40.04
CA GLY A 335 33.50 45.24 39.91
C GLY A 335 33.96 45.73 38.52
N LEU A 336 33.59 45.09 37.40
CA LEU A 336 34.20 45.40 36.09
C LEU A 336 33.24 45.43 34.89
N SER A 337 32.00 45.93 35.03
CA SER A 337 31.15 46.28 33.89
C SER A 337 31.62 47.59 33.22
N TRP A 338 31.91 47.58 31.91
CA TRP A 338 31.92 48.84 31.14
C TRP A 338 30.47 49.17 30.78
N THR A 339 29.72 49.86 31.66
CA THR A 339 28.69 50.87 31.26
C THR A 339 28.00 51.51 32.48
N GLU A 340 28.69 52.45 33.13
CA GLU A 340 28.02 53.65 33.63
C GLU A 340 28.10 54.71 32.53
N GLY A 341 27.20 54.62 31.56
CA GLY A 341 27.19 55.46 30.37
C GLY A 341 26.24 54.94 29.31
N LYS A 342 25.18 55.70 29.03
CA LYS A 342 24.06 55.42 28.11
C LYS A 342 24.41 54.46 26.96
N THR A 343 24.09 53.17 27.11
CA THR A 343 24.06 52.24 25.96
C THR A 343 22.82 52.49 25.11
N PRO A 344 22.91 52.40 23.77
CA PRO A 344 21.73 52.40 22.92
C PRO A 344 20.86 51.18 23.26
N HIS A 345 19.56 51.40 23.46
CA HIS A 345 18.58 50.34 23.63
C HIS A 345 18.56 49.44 22.38
N GLY A 346 18.48 48.12 22.57
CA GLY A 346 18.44 47.16 21.46
C GLY A 346 19.76 47.02 20.69
N LEU A 347 20.80 46.48 21.33
CA LEU A 347 21.97 45.98 20.59
C LEU A 347 21.58 44.75 19.78
N SER A 348 21.58 44.91 18.46
CA SER A 348 21.46 43.82 17.50
C SER A 348 22.55 43.93 16.43
N VAL A 349 22.99 42.77 15.93
CA VAL A 349 24.04 42.61 14.92
C VAL A 349 23.53 41.69 13.81
N ARG A 350 23.52 42.20 12.57
CA ARG A 350 23.27 41.38 11.39
C ARG A 350 24.48 40.52 11.04
N GLY A 351 24.23 39.26 10.73
CA GLY A 351 25.24 38.39 10.15
C GLY A 351 24.62 37.12 9.57
N ARG A 352 25.49 36.17 9.21
CA ARG A 352 25.13 34.91 8.57
C ARG A 352 25.76 33.71 9.23
N GLN A 353 25.30 32.53 8.88
CA GLN A 353 26.04 31.27 9.03
C GLN A 353 25.81 30.38 7.82
N TYR A 354 26.84 29.63 7.41
CA TYR A 354 26.74 28.67 6.31
C TYR A 354 26.19 27.33 6.77
N LEU A 355 25.46 26.65 5.89
CA LEU A 355 25.02 25.27 6.07
C LEU A 355 26.08 24.32 5.50
N GLU A 356 27.12 24.06 6.29
CA GLU A 356 28.20 23.12 5.94
C GLU A 356 27.71 21.66 6.01
N ILE A 357 27.06 21.20 4.94
CA ILE A 357 26.58 19.82 4.83
C ILE A 357 27.70 18.88 4.38
N GLN A 358 27.87 17.77 5.10
CA GLN A 358 28.76 16.67 4.75
C GLN A 358 27.93 15.48 4.26
N GLY A 359 28.31 14.91 3.11
CA GLY A 359 27.69 13.69 2.59
C GLY A 359 28.14 12.42 3.32
N LEU A 360 27.69 11.26 2.84
CA LEU A 360 28.02 9.97 3.44
C LEU A 360 29.53 9.69 3.43
N ARG A 361 30.05 9.06 4.49
CA ARG A 361 31.45 8.61 4.54
C ARG A 361 31.68 7.52 3.50
N LEU A 362 32.63 7.77 2.61
CA LEU A 362 33.07 6.81 1.61
C LEU A 362 33.93 5.73 2.28
N ASN A 363 33.72 4.47 1.91
CA ASN A 363 34.43 3.31 2.47
C ASN A 363 34.67 2.21 1.42
N ASN A 364 34.68 2.54 0.13
CA ASN A 364 34.76 1.55 -0.96
C ASN A 364 36.23 1.25 -1.30
N THR A 365 37.03 2.29 -1.54
CA THR A 365 38.47 2.13 -1.85
C THR A 365 39.32 1.94 -0.58
N LYS A 366 40.54 1.43 -0.74
CA LYS A 366 41.49 1.28 0.39
C LYS A 366 41.84 2.66 0.96
N GLU A 367 41.97 3.63 0.06
CA GLU A 367 42.28 5.03 0.31
C GLU A 367 41.17 5.69 1.13
N GLU A 368 39.89 5.46 0.80
CA GLU A 368 38.72 5.91 1.58
C GLU A 368 38.60 5.23 2.95
N LYS A 369 39.03 3.97 3.08
CA LYS A 369 39.07 3.29 4.38
C LYS A 369 40.17 3.88 5.27
N THR A 370 41.33 4.24 4.70
CA THR A 370 42.48 4.80 5.45
C THR A 370 42.45 6.31 5.65
N SER A 371 41.72 7.06 4.82
CA SER A 371 41.56 8.52 4.93
C SER A 371 40.08 8.86 4.99
N VAL A 372 39.66 9.60 6.03
CA VAL A 372 38.24 9.95 6.22
C VAL A 372 37.80 10.89 5.10
N LYS A 373 37.12 10.32 4.10
CA LYS A 373 36.56 11.03 2.95
C LYS A 373 35.04 10.93 2.98
N TYR A 374 34.39 12.02 2.62
CA TYR A 374 32.93 12.12 2.51
C TYR A 374 32.54 12.33 1.04
N GLY A 375 31.39 11.81 0.63
CA GLY A 375 30.79 12.07 -0.67
C GLY A 375 30.23 13.49 -0.76
N SER A 376 29.88 13.92 -1.97
CA SER A 376 29.13 15.15 -2.20
C SER A 376 27.69 15.02 -1.69
N ASP A 377 27.16 16.07 -1.10
CA ASP A 377 25.74 16.20 -0.77
C ASP A 377 25.21 17.48 -1.44
N ARG A 378 24.23 17.34 -2.32
CA ARG A 378 23.67 18.41 -3.15
C ARG A 378 22.24 18.78 -2.73
N ARG A 379 21.78 18.39 -1.54
CA ARG A 379 20.39 18.65 -1.10
C ARG A 379 20.03 20.14 -1.08
N LEU A 380 21.03 21.02 -0.97
CA LEU A 380 20.91 22.48 -0.97
C LEU A 380 21.08 23.15 -2.35
N ASP A 381 21.29 22.37 -3.42
CA ASP A 381 21.53 22.88 -4.77
C ASP A 381 20.41 22.49 -5.77
N PRO A 382 19.12 22.85 -5.55
CA PRO A 382 18.05 22.48 -6.47
C PRO A 382 18.14 23.19 -7.83
N ILE A 383 17.92 22.41 -8.89
CA ILE A 383 17.67 22.87 -10.25
C ILE A 383 16.20 23.24 -10.36
N ILE A 384 15.90 24.51 -10.66
CA ILE A 384 14.54 24.99 -10.85
C ILE A 384 14.14 24.83 -12.32
N THR A 385 13.20 23.93 -12.59
CA THR A 385 12.62 23.65 -13.92
C THR A 385 11.31 24.43 -14.15
N GLU A 386 10.87 24.47 -15.41
CA GLU A 386 9.59 25.07 -15.84
C GLU A 386 8.39 24.53 -15.07
N ALA A 387 7.28 25.30 -15.07
CA ALA A 387 6.07 24.97 -14.34
C ALA A 387 5.46 23.62 -14.79
N MET A 388 5.10 22.80 -13.81
CA MET A 388 4.56 21.45 -14.00
C MET A 388 3.14 21.33 -13.45
N PRO A 389 2.33 20.35 -13.91
CA PRO A 389 1.04 20.05 -13.28
C PRO A 389 1.22 19.69 -11.81
N LEU A 390 0.24 19.97 -10.95
CA LEU A 390 0.24 19.59 -9.54
C LEU A 390 -1.13 18.99 -9.19
N LEU A 391 -1.11 17.77 -8.68
CA LEU A 391 -2.31 17.01 -8.33
C LEU A 391 -2.54 16.98 -6.82
N GLU A 392 -3.74 17.35 -6.39
CA GLU A 392 -4.30 16.97 -5.09
C GLU A 392 -5.39 15.90 -5.30
N VAL A 393 -5.52 15.00 -4.33
CA VAL A 393 -6.53 13.93 -4.34
C VAL A 393 -7.24 13.90 -2.99
N PHE A 394 -8.57 13.85 -3.03
CA PHE A 394 -9.43 13.75 -1.85
C PHE A 394 -10.35 12.54 -1.97
N PHE A 395 -10.34 11.67 -0.96
CA PHE A 395 -11.26 10.55 -0.83
C PHE A 395 -12.49 11.00 -0.04
N ILE A 396 -13.68 10.63 -0.51
CA ILE A 396 -14.96 11.06 0.07
C ILE A 396 -15.63 9.84 0.67
N ASN A 397 -15.81 9.82 2.00
CA ASN A 397 -16.32 8.65 2.72
C ASN A 397 -15.49 7.38 2.44
N PHE A 398 -14.17 7.48 2.65
CA PHE A 398 -13.26 6.35 2.59
C PHE A 398 -13.44 5.46 3.84
N PRO A 399 -13.64 4.14 3.71
CA PRO A 399 -13.86 3.26 4.85
C PRO A 399 -12.56 3.04 5.64
N THR A 400 -12.69 2.89 6.96
CA THR A 400 -11.60 2.44 7.85
C THR A 400 -11.72 0.96 8.22
N GLY A 401 -12.93 0.39 8.07
CA GLY A 401 -13.24 -1.02 8.33
C GLY A 401 -14.06 -1.63 7.20
N LEU A 402 -13.76 -2.88 6.84
CA LEU A 402 -14.47 -3.69 5.83
C LEU A 402 -14.61 -5.14 6.32
N LEU A 403 -15.61 -5.87 5.81
CA LEU A 403 -15.65 -7.32 5.93
C LEU A 403 -14.81 -7.98 4.81
N CYS A 404 -14.28 -9.20 5.03
CA CYS A 404 -13.52 -9.93 4.01
C CYS A 404 -14.36 -10.09 2.72
N GLY A 405 -13.86 -9.63 1.58
CA GLY A 405 -14.57 -9.62 0.30
C GLY A 405 -15.75 -8.64 0.20
N GLU A 406 -15.98 -7.75 1.17
CA GLU A 406 -16.95 -6.66 1.05
C GLU A 406 -16.59 -5.75 -0.13
N ILE A 407 -17.57 -5.31 -0.92
CA ILE A 407 -17.37 -4.26 -1.92
C ILE A 407 -18.02 -2.98 -1.43
N ARG A 408 -17.21 -1.94 -1.24
CA ARG A 408 -17.67 -0.61 -0.84
C ARG A 408 -17.46 0.39 -1.96
N LYS A 409 -18.52 1.09 -2.37
CA LYS A 409 -18.44 2.22 -3.29
C LYS A 409 -18.10 3.50 -2.52
N THR A 410 -17.07 4.20 -2.95
CA THR A 410 -16.61 5.51 -2.47
C THR A 410 -16.43 6.46 -3.66
N TYR A 411 -16.07 7.72 -3.42
CA TYR A 411 -15.74 8.67 -4.49
C TYR A 411 -14.36 9.28 -4.25
N VAL A 412 -13.64 9.52 -5.34
CA VAL A 412 -12.33 10.18 -5.32
C VAL A 412 -12.40 11.44 -6.18
N GLU A 413 -12.04 12.56 -5.59
CA GLU A 413 -11.90 13.85 -6.26
C GLU A 413 -10.43 14.08 -6.61
N PHE A 414 -10.16 14.23 -7.91
CA PHE A 414 -8.86 14.62 -8.44
C PHE A 414 -8.91 16.11 -8.77
N VAL A 415 -7.99 16.90 -8.22
CA VAL A 415 -7.93 18.35 -8.44
C VAL A 415 -6.57 18.70 -9.03
N ASN A 416 -6.55 19.32 -10.21
CA ASN A 416 -5.33 19.95 -10.73
C ASN A 416 -5.26 21.37 -10.18
N VAL A 417 -4.27 21.61 -9.32
CA VAL A 417 -4.17 22.85 -8.53
C VAL A 417 -3.11 23.80 -9.08
N SER A 418 -2.54 23.44 -10.24
CA SER A 418 -1.54 24.20 -10.96
C SER A 418 -2.13 24.99 -12.13
N ARG A 419 -1.29 25.82 -12.74
CA ARG A 419 -1.57 26.52 -14.01
C ARG A 419 -1.28 25.67 -15.26
N CYS A 420 -0.90 24.39 -15.12
CA CYS A 420 -0.51 23.52 -16.22
C CYS A 420 -1.47 22.34 -16.38
N PRO A 421 -1.94 22.01 -17.60
CA PRO A 421 -2.80 20.85 -17.82
C PRO A 421 -2.07 19.54 -17.50
N LEU A 422 -2.77 18.65 -16.82
CA LEU A 422 -2.30 17.33 -16.37
C LEU A 422 -2.81 16.25 -17.32
N THR A 423 -1.99 15.27 -17.69
CA THR A 423 -2.41 14.10 -18.47
C THR A 423 -1.74 12.82 -17.98
N GLY A 424 -2.07 11.69 -18.62
CA GLY A 424 -1.46 10.39 -18.35
C GLY A 424 -1.66 9.89 -16.91
N LEU A 425 -2.75 10.29 -16.25
CA LEU A 425 -3.03 9.97 -14.85
C LEU A 425 -3.28 8.47 -14.65
N LYS A 426 -2.43 7.84 -13.83
CA LYS A 426 -2.47 6.41 -13.51
C LYS A 426 -2.38 6.24 -12.00
N VAL A 427 -3.01 5.20 -11.47
CA VAL A 427 -2.88 4.77 -10.07
C VAL A 427 -2.19 3.42 -10.05
N VAL A 428 -1.16 3.31 -9.22
CA VAL A 428 -0.57 2.02 -8.84
C VAL A 428 -0.91 1.74 -7.39
N CYS A 429 -1.33 0.50 -7.13
CA CYS A 429 -1.50 -0.04 -5.79
C CYS A 429 -0.63 -1.29 -5.67
N LYS A 430 -0.04 -1.50 -4.49
CA LYS A 430 0.66 -2.75 -4.14
C LYS A 430 -0.26 -3.97 -4.28
N ASP A 431 -1.52 -3.79 -3.89
CA ASP A 431 -2.56 -4.82 -3.89
C ASP A 431 -3.62 -4.42 -4.96
N PRO A 432 -3.46 -4.87 -6.22
CA PRO A 432 -4.33 -4.44 -7.33
C PRO A 432 -5.79 -4.89 -7.16
N ASP A 433 -5.99 -6.04 -6.52
CA ASP A 433 -7.29 -6.64 -6.26
C ASP A 433 -8.12 -5.86 -5.21
N PHE A 434 -7.55 -4.81 -4.61
CA PHE A 434 -8.20 -3.95 -3.62
C PHE A 434 -9.13 -2.90 -4.23
N PHE A 435 -8.96 -2.47 -5.49
CA PHE A 435 -9.82 -1.42 -6.05
C PHE A 435 -10.05 -1.47 -7.58
N SER A 436 -11.14 -0.84 -8.01
CA SER A 436 -11.42 -0.54 -9.43
C SER A 436 -12.22 0.75 -9.60
N PHE A 437 -12.09 1.39 -10.78
CA PHE A 437 -12.97 2.49 -11.23
C PHE A 437 -14.18 2.00 -12.06
N GLY A 438 -14.35 0.67 -12.20
CA GLY A 438 -15.52 0.04 -12.82
C GLY A 438 -15.61 0.21 -14.33
N SER A 439 -14.92 -0.65 -15.10
CA SER A 439 -14.64 -0.46 -16.53
C SER A 439 -15.88 -0.24 -17.41
N LYS A 440 -17.02 -0.85 -17.07
CA LYS A 440 -18.32 -0.65 -17.76
C LYS A 440 -19.36 0.13 -16.93
N THR A 441 -19.08 0.36 -15.65
CA THR A 441 -20.02 0.98 -14.69
C THR A 441 -19.88 2.50 -14.65
N ALA A 442 -18.71 3.04 -14.97
CA ALA A 442 -18.41 4.48 -14.93
C ALA A 442 -19.35 5.32 -15.83
N VAL A 443 -19.72 4.82 -17.02
CA VAL A 443 -20.60 5.51 -17.99
C VAL A 443 -22.05 5.67 -17.46
N LEU A 444 -22.47 4.86 -16.49
CA LEU A 444 -23.85 4.78 -15.99
C LEU A 444 -24.03 5.36 -14.59
N THR A 445 -22.98 5.94 -14.00
CA THR A 445 -22.99 6.49 -12.63
C THR A 445 -23.03 8.02 -12.69
N PRO A 446 -23.96 8.71 -11.99
CA PRO A 446 -23.99 10.17 -11.97
C PRO A 446 -22.72 10.74 -11.31
N LEU A 447 -22.21 11.85 -11.85
CA LEU A 447 -20.96 12.49 -11.45
C LEU A 447 -21.01 13.25 -10.10
N SER A 448 -22.16 13.27 -9.42
CA SER A 448 -22.37 14.08 -8.20
C SER A 448 -22.92 13.24 -7.04
N PRO A 449 -22.29 13.26 -5.85
CA PRO A 449 -22.77 12.55 -4.66
C PRO A 449 -23.91 13.30 -3.97
N THR A 450 -25.11 13.27 -4.56
CA THR A 450 -26.34 13.75 -3.88
C THR A 450 -26.93 12.65 -2.99
N ALA A 451 -26.84 12.87 -1.68
CA ALA A 451 -27.58 12.27 -0.55
C ALA A 451 -28.04 10.80 -0.63
N SER A 452 -27.49 9.95 0.24
CA SER A 452 -27.99 8.67 0.79
C SER A 452 -28.51 7.53 -0.12
N GLU A 453 -28.96 7.79 -1.35
CA GLU A 453 -29.58 6.79 -2.24
C GLU A 453 -28.55 5.99 -3.08
N ASN A 454 -27.26 6.28 -2.94
CA ASN A 454 -26.20 5.90 -3.88
C ASN A 454 -25.11 4.97 -3.31
N CYS A 455 -25.34 4.36 -2.13
CA CYS A 455 -24.33 3.59 -1.38
C CYS A 455 -24.23 2.09 -1.72
N SER A 456 -25.19 1.52 -2.47
CA SER A 456 -25.05 0.14 -2.97
C SER A 456 -23.88 0.05 -3.95
N ALA A 457 -23.08 -1.01 -3.83
CA ALA A 457 -21.93 -1.26 -4.68
C ALA A 457 -22.35 -1.72 -6.08
N TYR A 458 -23.49 -2.41 -6.18
CA TYR A 458 -24.00 -2.99 -7.41
C TYR A 458 -25.28 -2.33 -7.89
N LYS A 459 -25.38 -2.05 -9.19
CA LYS A 459 -26.66 -1.69 -9.79
C LYS A 459 -27.47 -2.96 -10.01
N THR A 460 -28.57 -3.10 -9.27
CA THR A 460 -29.45 -4.26 -9.33
C THR A 460 -30.62 -4.06 -10.30
N VAL A 461 -31.18 -5.18 -10.77
CA VAL A 461 -32.38 -5.23 -11.62
C VAL A 461 -33.40 -6.14 -10.94
N VAL A 462 -34.65 -5.69 -10.85
CA VAL A 462 -35.75 -6.50 -10.30
C VAL A 462 -36.06 -7.64 -11.27
N THR A 463 -36.11 -8.87 -10.75
CA THR A 463 -36.31 -10.08 -11.57
C THR A 463 -37.69 -10.68 -11.36
N ASP A 464 -38.38 -11.02 -12.46
CA ASP A 464 -39.66 -11.73 -12.39
C ASP A 464 -39.48 -13.17 -11.87
N CYS A 465 -40.36 -13.60 -10.96
CA CYS A 465 -40.33 -14.91 -10.28
C CYS A 465 -40.21 -16.14 -11.19
N ALA A 466 -40.48 -16.03 -12.50
CA ALA A 466 -40.48 -17.15 -13.44
C ALA A 466 -39.08 -17.66 -13.83
N CYS A 467 -38.00 -16.90 -13.60
CA CYS A 467 -36.63 -17.26 -14.01
C CYS A 467 -35.76 -17.84 -12.87
N MET A 468 -36.29 -17.87 -11.64
CA MET A 468 -35.59 -18.37 -10.45
C MET A 468 -34.99 -19.77 -10.69
N SER A 469 -33.73 -19.95 -10.30
CA SER A 469 -32.88 -21.16 -10.51
C SER A 469 -32.20 -21.36 -11.88
N SER A 470 -32.52 -20.62 -12.94
CA SER A 470 -31.85 -20.75 -14.25
C SER A 470 -30.81 -19.66 -14.51
N ALA A 471 -29.68 -20.02 -15.13
CA ALA A 471 -28.56 -19.09 -15.34
C ALA A 471 -28.78 -18.15 -16.52
N LEU A 472 -28.69 -16.84 -16.28
CA LEU A 472 -28.63 -15.82 -17.33
C LEU A 472 -27.18 -15.65 -17.79
N THR A 473 -26.93 -15.69 -19.10
CA THR A 473 -25.57 -15.69 -19.65
C THR A 473 -25.23 -14.41 -20.39
N SER A 474 -24.01 -13.91 -20.18
CA SER A 474 -23.44 -12.75 -20.86
C SER A 474 -21.99 -13.01 -21.25
N SER A 475 -21.53 -12.48 -22.38
CA SER A 475 -20.16 -12.69 -22.88
C SER A 475 -19.37 -11.38 -22.91
N VAL A 476 -18.11 -11.42 -22.48
CA VAL A 476 -17.22 -10.24 -22.49
C VAL A 476 -15.81 -10.59 -22.98
N SER A 477 -15.10 -9.58 -23.48
CA SER A 477 -13.68 -9.68 -23.78
C SER A 477 -12.85 -9.30 -22.54
N PRO A 478 -11.68 -9.91 -22.31
CA PRO A 478 -10.71 -9.41 -21.32
C PRO A 478 -10.17 -8.02 -21.65
N ALA A 479 -10.18 -7.61 -22.93
CA ALA A 479 -9.72 -6.28 -23.34
C ALA A 479 -10.60 -5.17 -22.76
N ASP A 480 -11.89 -5.42 -22.60
CA ASP A 480 -12.86 -4.51 -21.99
C ASP A 480 -12.52 -4.14 -20.53
N PHE A 481 -11.69 -4.95 -19.86
CA PHE A 481 -11.26 -4.82 -18.46
C PHE A 481 -9.74 -4.65 -18.34
N GLY A 482 -9.10 -4.08 -19.36
CA GLY A 482 -7.67 -3.73 -19.36
C GLY A 482 -6.69 -4.86 -19.70
N MET A 483 -7.07 -6.13 -19.54
CA MET A 483 -6.19 -7.31 -19.78
C MET A 483 -5.65 -7.42 -21.20
N GLY A 484 -6.32 -6.83 -22.19
CA GLY A 484 -5.93 -6.93 -23.62
C GLY A 484 -4.81 -5.99 -24.05
N THR A 485 -4.41 -5.02 -23.22
CA THR A 485 -3.56 -3.89 -23.66
C THR A 485 -2.05 -4.13 -23.56
N GLY A 486 -1.62 -5.29 -23.04
CA GLY A 486 -0.21 -5.57 -22.73
C GLY A 486 0.33 -4.83 -21.50
N ASN A 487 -0.48 -3.99 -20.85
CA ASN A 487 -0.16 -3.37 -19.56
C ASN A 487 -0.48 -4.35 -18.41
N PRO A 488 0.33 -4.38 -17.33
CA PRO A 488 0.06 -5.18 -16.16
C PRO A 488 -1.03 -4.56 -15.28
N LEU A 489 -1.84 -5.39 -14.65
CA LEU A 489 -3.06 -5.01 -13.94
C LEU A 489 -2.87 -4.20 -12.63
N TRP A 490 -1.64 -4.04 -12.15
CA TRP A 490 -1.34 -3.14 -11.04
C TRP A 490 -1.16 -1.67 -11.46
N VAL A 491 -1.22 -1.35 -12.77
CA VAL A 491 -1.42 0.02 -13.28
C VAL A 491 -2.87 0.21 -13.72
N THR A 492 -3.64 0.96 -12.95
CA THR A 492 -5.01 1.36 -13.30
C THR A 492 -5.00 2.76 -13.91
N TYR A 493 -5.49 2.91 -15.14
CA TYR A 493 -5.69 4.24 -15.74
C TYR A 493 -6.89 4.93 -15.08
N VAL A 494 -6.75 6.21 -14.74
CA VAL A 494 -7.89 7.00 -14.23
C VAL A 494 -8.76 7.44 -15.41
N PRO A 495 -10.07 7.14 -15.44
CA PRO A 495 -10.95 7.48 -16.55
C PRO A 495 -11.31 8.97 -16.54
N LEU A 496 -10.35 9.83 -16.91
CA LEU A 496 -10.55 11.26 -17.13
C LEU A 496 -11.39 11.49 -18.39
N PRO A 497 -12.47 12.31 -18.36
CA PRO A 497 -13.39 12.50 -19.49
C PRO A 497 -12.71 12.83 -20.82
N ASP A 498 -11.72 13.75 -20.79
CA ASP A 498 -10.99 14.22 -21.98
C ASP A 498 -9.53 13.72 -22.01
N SER A 499 -9.16 12.70 -21.21
CA SER A 499 -7.76 12.26 -20.97
C SER A 499 -6.79 13.33 -20.42
N VAL A 500 -7.28 14.54 -20.18
CA VAL A 500 -6.54 15.71 -19.69
C VAL A 500 -7.37 16.39 -18.60
N LEU A 501 -6.76 16.74 -17.47
CA LEU A 501 -7.36 17.55 -16.42
C LEU A 501 -6.82 18.98 -16.51
N LEU A 502 -7.70 19.93 -16.85
CA LEU A 502 -7.34 21.34 -17.08
C LEU A 502 -6.80 22.01 -15.80
N PRO A 503 -6.04 23.12 -15.93
CA PRO A 503 -5.65 23.95 -14.79
C PRO A 503 -6.84 24.34 -13.93
N GLU A 504 -6.66 24.30 -12.60
CA GLU A 504 -7.66 24.66 -11.58
C GLU A 504 -8.99 23.84 -11.64
N ALA A 505 -9.06 22.80 -12.46
CA ALA A 505 -10.23 21.94 -12.59
C ALA A 505 -10.20 20.74 -11.63
N SER A 506 -11.37 20.28 -11.22
CA SER A 506 -11.55 19.02 -10.49
C SER A 506 -12.45 18.04 -11.25
N VAL A 507 -12.28 16.75 -10.97
CA VAL A 507 -13.16 15.67 -11.43
C VAL A 507 -13.40 14.70 -10.28
N GLN A 508 -14.66 14.34 -10.04
CA GLN A 508 -15.06 13.32 -9.07
C GLN A 508 -15.40 12.03 -9.82
N LEU A 509 -14.80 10.92 -9.38
CA LEU A 509 -14.98 9.60 -9.99
C LEU A 509 -15.40 8.57 -8.92
N PRO A 510 -16.34 7.67 -9.23
CA PRO A 510 -16.66 6.56 -8.33
C PRO A 510 -15.51 5.55 -8.31
N MET A 511 -15.17 5.06 -7.11
CA MET A 511 -14.16 4.04 -6.87
C MET A 511 -14.80 2.93 -6.04
N TRP A 512 -14.59 1.69 -6.44
CA TRP A 512 -15.03 0.53 -5.68
C TRP A 512 -13.82 -0.09 -4.98
N LEU A 513 -13.94 -0.31 -3.68
CA LEU A 513 -12.94 -0.93 -2.83
C LEU A 513 -13.40 -2.35 -2.48
N ARG A 514 -12.46 -3.29 -2.42
CA ARG A 514 -12.68 -4.67 -1.99
C ARG A 514 -11.95 -4.94 -0.68
N GLY A 515 -12.68 -5.38 0.33
CA GLY A 515 -12.10 -5.88 1.57
C GLY A 515 -11.17 -7.07 1.29
N PRO A 516 -9.90 -7.03 1.74
CA PRO A 516 -8.96 -8.15 1.63
C PRO A 516 -9.56 -9.49 2.13
N ASP A 517 -9.10 -10.61 1.59
CA ASP A 517 -9.59 -11.93 2.02
C ASP A 517 -9.00 -12.37 3.38
N GLU A 518 -7.91 -11.75 3.82
CA GLU A 518 -7.29 -12.00 5.13
C GLU A 518 -7.80 -11.00 6.18
N GLU A 519 -8.01 -11.48 7.41
CA GLU A 519 -8.39 -10.62 8.53
C GLU A 519 -7.19 -9.86 9.11
N GLY A 520 -7.43 -8.70 9.71
CA GLY A 520 -6.40 -7.91 10.38
C GLY A 520 -6.28 -6.48 9.84
N VAL A 521 -5.12 -5.87 10.08
CA VAL A 521 -4.83 -4.48 9.68
C VAL A 521 -3.98 -4.49 8.41
N HIS A 522 -4.49 -3.87 7.36
CA HIS A 522 -3.87 -3.80 6.04
C HIS A 522 -3.42 -2.39 5.73
N GLU A 523 -2.16 -2.23 5.30
CA GLU A 523 -1.60 -0.96 4.82
C GLU A 523 -1.64 -0.94 3.29
N ILE A 524 -2.56 -0.16 2.73
CA ILE A 524 -2.77 -0.02 1.29
C ILE A 524 -2.07 1.23 0.79
N ASN A 525 -1.09 1.06 -0.10
CA ASN A 525 -0.28 2.15 -0.65
C ASN A 525 -0.65 2.45 -2.11
N PHE A 526 -1.17 3.66 -2.33
CA PHE A 526 -1.52 4.24 -3.63
C PHE A 526 -0.45 5.21 -4.12
N LEU A 527 0.08 4.99 -5.32
CA LEU A 527 0.94 5.91 -6.05
C LEU A 527 0.19 6.46 -7.27
N PHE A 528 -0.16 7.73 -7.22
CA PHE A 528 -0.75 8.46 -8.34
C PHE A 528 0.36 9.02 -9.23
N TYR A 529 0.49 8.52 -10.44
CA TYR A 529 1.47 8.95 -11.45
C TYR A 529 0.80 9.86 -12.47
N TYR A 530 1.43 10.98 -12.84
CA TYR A 530 0.89 11.90 -13.84
C TYR A 530 1.98 12.68 -14.59
N GLU A 531 1.63 13.13 -15.80
CA GLU A 531 2.53 13.76 -16.77
C GLU A 531 2.02 15.17 -17.14
N SER A 532 2.93 16.02 -17.62
CA SER A 532 2.57 17.28 -18.26
C SER A 532 2.24 17.04 -19.73
N THR A 533 1.27 17.76 -20.30
CA THR A 533 0.99 17.68 -21.75
C THR A 533 2.15 18.22 -22.60
N LYS A 534 3.08 18.98 -22.01
CA LYS A 534 4.31 19.45 -22.66
C LYS A 534 5.50 18.61 -22.21
N PRO A 535 6.39 18.18 -23.12
CA PRO A 535 7.60 17.46 -22.72
C PRO A 535 8.55 18.39 -21.98
N HIS A 536 9.11 17.93 -20.86
CA HIS A 536 10.05 18.68 -20.03
C HIS A 536 11.41 17.96 -19.97
N SER A 537 12.50 18.72 -20.10
CA SER A 537 13.85 18.16 -20.23
C SER A 537 14.48 17.64 -18.92
N LYS A 538 13.91 18.01 -17.76
CA LYS A 538 14.43 17.66 -16.42
C LYS A 538 13.51 16.76 -15.59
N LEU A 539 12.19 16.87 -15.76
CA LEU A 539 11.20 16.17 -14.97
C LEU A 539 10.08 15.65 -15.89
N SER A 540 10.10 14.37 -16.23
CA SER A 540 9.16 13.79 -17.20
C SER A 540 7.75 13.58 -16.62
N HIS A 541 7.65 13.35 -15.32
CA HIS A 541 6.43 12.99 -14.63
C HIS A 541 6.49 13.47 -13.17
N ARG A 542 5.38 13.34 -12.46
CA ARG A 542 5.28 13.54 -11.02
C ARG A 542 4.48 12.42 -10.38
N VAL A 543 4.63 12.30 -9.07
CA VAL A 543 3.85 11.36 -8.27
C VAL A 543 3.20 12.03 -7.07
N LEU A 544 2.04 11.52 -6.65
CA LEU A 544 1.41 11.80 -5.36
C LEU A 544 1.24 10.45 -4.64
N ARG A 545 1.52 10.41 -3.34
CA ARG A 545 1.51 9.19 -2.51
C ARG A 545 0.34 9.24 -1.53
N HIS A 546 -0.30 8.10 -1.29
CA HIS A 546 -1.26 7.94 -0.20
C HIS A 546 -1.17 6.54 0.40
N THR A 547 -1.08 6.49 1.73
CA THR A 547 -1.19 5.29 2.56
C THR A 547 -2.54 5.33 3.28
N ALA A 548 -3.32 4.26 3.11
CA ALA A 548 -4.56 4.03 3.84
C ALA A 548 -4.41 2.81 4.76
N ILE A 549 -5.03 2.86 5.94
CA ILE A 549 -5.05 1.74 6.90
C ILE A 549 -6.49 1.21 6.95
N ILE A 550 -6.66 -0.07 6.63
CA ILE A 550 -7.96 -0.76 6.60
C ILE A 550 -7.94 -1.90 7.61
N CYS A 551 -8.91 -1.92 8.53
CA CYS A 551 -9.17 -3.07 9.38
C CYS A 551 -10.16 -4.01 8.67
N THR A 552 -9.81 -5.28 8.49
CA THR A 552 -10.68 -6.27 7.82
C THR A 552 -11.12 -7.36 8.78
N SER A 553 -12.42 -7.64 8.82
CA SER A 553 -13.05 -8.62 9.72
C SER A 553 -13.68 -9.78 8.95
N ARG A 554 -13.69 -10.97 9.58
CA ARG A 554 -14.24 -12.22 8.99
C ARG A 554 -15.67 -12.06 8.46
N SER A 555 -15.96 -12.64 7.30
CA SER A 555 -17.29 -12.67 6.69
C SER A 555 -17.80 -14.11 6.52
N LEU A 556 -17.79 -14.63 5.29
CA LEU A 556 -18.14 -15.97 4.90
C LEU A 556 -16.89 -16.72 4.43
N SER A 557 -16.92 -18.05 4.54
CA SER A 557 -15.95 -18.93 3.91
C SER A 557 -16.66 -19.76 2.85
N VAL A 558 -16.15 -19.76 1.62
CA VAL A 558 -16.72 -20.51 0.50
C VAL A 558 -15.77 -21.64 0.14
N LYS A 559 -16.31 -22.85 0.02
CA LYS A 559 -15.64 -24.02 -0.53
C LYS A 559 -16.40 -24.51 -1.75
N ALA A 560 -15.68 -24.89 -2.80
CA ALA A 560 -16.26 -25.44 -4.02
C ALA A 560 -15.58 -26.75 -4.42
N THR A 561 -16.35 -27.71 -4.94
CA THR A 561 -15.85 -28.94 -5.57
C THR A 561 -16.62 -29.21 -6.86
N ALA A 562 -15.92 -29.72 -7.88
CA ALA A 562 -16.53 -30.10 -9.17
C ALA A 562 -16.46 -31.62 -9.38
N CYS A 563 -17.59 -32.23 -9.69
CA CYS A 563 -17.75 -33.64 -10.03
C CYS A 563 -18.40 -33.78 -11.41
N ARG A 564 -18.25 -34.92 -12.09
CA ARG A 564 -19.02 -35.18 -13.31
C ARG A 564 -20.45 -35.59 -12.97
N SER A 565 -21.42 -35.08 -13.74
CA SER A 565 -22.80 -35.54 -13.63
C SER A 565 -22.97 -36.87 -14.36
N ASN A 566 -23.59 -37.84 -13.68
CA ASN A 566 -23.91 -39.15 -14.26
C ASN A 566 -25.29 -39.17 -14.94
N VAL A 567 -26.08 -38.09 -14.84
CA VAL A 567 -27.41 -37.96 -15.46
C VAL A 567 -27.27 -37.56 -16.95
N LEU A 568 -27.92 -38.33 -17.82
CA LEU A 568 -28.16 -38.00 -19.23
C LEU A 568 -29.61 -37.52 -19.35
N GLU A 569 -29.84 -36.38 -20.00
CA GLU A 569 -31.20 -35.91 -20.30
C GLU A 569 -31.77 -36.62 -21.52
N ALA A 570 -33.11 -36.68 -21.61
CA ALA A 570 -33.82 -37.41 -22.67
C ALA A 570 -33.81 -36.70 -24.04
N ASP A 571 -33.28 -35.47 -24.14
CA ASP A 571 -33.14 -34.73 -25.40
C ASP A 571 -31.85 -35.14 -26.14
N GLU A 572 -32.04 -35.88 -27.24
CA GLU A 572 -30.97 -36.42 -28.13
C GLU A 572 -30.12 -35.36 -28.87
N GLN A 573 -30.23 -34.08 -28.50
CA GLN A 573 -29.55 -32.96 -29.14
C GLN A 573 -28.55 -32.21 -28.24
N SER A 574 -28.44 -32.52 -26.95
CA SER A 574 -27.56 -31.78 -26.02
C SER A 574 -26.22 -32.47 -25.75
N ASP A 575 -25.16 -31.66 -25.70
CA ASP A 575 -23.76 -32.09 -25.60
C ASP A 575 -23.48 -32.84 -24.27
N SER A 576 -22.83 -34.00 -24.33
CA SER A 576 -22.89 -35.03 -23.28
C SER A 576 -22.08 -34.75 -22.00
N ASP A 577 -21.39 -33.60 -21.94
CA ASP A 577 -20.44 -33.26 -20.88
C ASP A 577 -21.02 -32.24 -19.87
N ASN A 578 -21.72 -32.78 -18.87
CA ASN A 578 -22.30 -32.05 -17.73
C ASN A 578 -21.47 -32.28 -16.45
N LEU A 579 -21.24 -31.21 -15.67
CA LEU A 579 -20.65 -31.26 -14.32
C LEU A 579 -21.69 -30.92 -13.24
N LEU A 580 -21.45 -31.41 -12.03
CA LEU A 580 -22.08 -30.97 -10.79
C LEU A 580 -21.05 -30.18 -9.98
N VAL A 581 -21.42 -28.98 -9.55
CA VAL A 581 -20.62 -28.10 -8.71
C VAL A 581 -21.28 -28.00 -7.35
N PHE A 582 -20.60 -28.48 -6.31
CA PHE A 582 -21.05 -28.37 -4.93
C PHE A 582 -20.35 -27.19 -4.27
N LEU A 583 -21.13 -26.35 -3.59
CA LEU A 583 -20.69 -25.16 -2.88
C LEU A 583 -21.07 -25.30 -1.40
N ASP A 584 -20.12 -25.21 -0.48
CA ASP A 584 -20.35 -25.13 0.98
C ASP A 584 -19.99 -23.70 1.42
N VAL A 585 -20.98 -22.91 1.83
CA VAL A 585 -20.82 -21.52 2.27
C VAL A 585 -21.10 -21.45 3.77
N ALA A 586 -20.07 -21.15 4.56
CA ALA A 586 -20.16 -21.10 6.02
C ALA A 586 -20.01 -19.66 6.53
N ASN A 587 -20.86 -19.26 7.48
CA ASN A 587 -20.69 -18.00 8.20
C ASN A 587 -19.64 -18.15 9.30
N ILE A 588 -18.48 -17.52 9.09
CA ILE A 588 -17.33 -17.56 10.01
C ILE A 588 -17.18 -16.28 10.85
N ASN A 589 -18.11 -15.33 10.71
CA ASN A 589 -18.12 -14.10 11.49
C ASN A 589 -18.41 -14.39 12.97
N THR A 590 -17.58 -13.83 13.86
CA THR A 590 -17.64 -13.99 15.33
C THR A 590 -18.54 -12.98 16.04
N SER A 591 -19.40 -12.26 15.29
CA SER A 591 -20.30 -11.18 15.75
C SER A 591 -19.64 -9.91 16.28
N GLU A 592 -18.30 -9.80 16.25
CA GLU A 592 -17.55 -8.61 16.71
C GLU A 592 -17.89 -7.31 15.95
N ALA A 593 -18.37 -7.43 14.71
CA ALA A 593 -18.70 -6.30 13.83
C ALA A 593 -20.21 -5.98 13.75
N GLY A 594 -21.02 -6.38 14.74
CA GLY A 594 -22.47 -6.06 14.77
C GLY A 594 -23.31 -6.75 13.67
N VAL A 595 -22.72 -7.69 12.92
CA VAL A 595 -23.38 -8.43 11.84
C VAL A 595 -24.39 -9.42 12.43
N ARG A 596 -25.65 -9.34 11.99
CA ARG A 596 -26.72 -10.22 12.43
C ARG A 596 -26.82 -11.50 11.60
N GLU A 597 -26.80 -11.35 10.28
CA GLU A 597 -27.03 -12.42 9.30
C GLU A 597 -26.48 -12.04 7.92
N PHE A 598 -26.09 -13.05 7.15
CA PHE A 598 -25.72 -12.92 5.73
C PHE A 598 -26.80 -13.57 4.86
N HIS A 599 -27.03 -13.02 3.67
CA HIS A 599 -27.94 -13.57 2.66
C HIS A 599 -27.15 -13.78 1.36
N ILE A 600 -27.20 -15.00 0.80
CA ILE A 600 -26.62 -15.29 -0.52
C ILE A 600 -27.67 -14.93 -1.58
N ILE A 601 -27.37 -13.93 -2.41
CA ILE A 601 -28.33 -13.35 -3.36
C ILE A 601 -28.21 -14.00 -4.73
N GLN A 602 -26.96 -14.26 -5.15
CA GLN A 602 -26.64 -14.73 -6.49
C GLN A 602 -25.32 -15.51 -6.45
N VAL A 603 -25.27 -16.59 -7.22
CA VAL A 603 -24.03 -17.31 -7.51
C VAL A 603 -23.76 -17.19 -9.00
N SER A 604 -22.64 -16.56 -9.32
CA SER A 604 -22.22 -16.29 -10.69
C SER A 604 -21.02 -17.16 -11.02
N SER A 605 -20.77 -17.39 -12.31
CA SER A 605 -19.58 -18.12 -12.76
C SER A 605 -18.92 -17.45 -13.96
N GLY A 606 -17.59 -17.49 -14.04
CA GLY A 606 -16.79 -16.93 -15.12
C GLY A 606 -15.75 -17.93 -15.64
N SER A 607 -15.80 -18.23 -16.95
CA SER A 607 -14.89 -19.18 -17.62
C SER A 607 -14.86 -18.96 -19.14
N GLU A 608 -13.80 -19.44 -19.80
CA GLU A 608 -13.72 -19.57 -21.27
C GLU A 608 -14.46 -20.83 -21.80
N HIS A 609 -14.77 -21.81 -20.94
CA HIS A 609 -15.11 -23.18 -21.36
C HIS A 609 -16.37 -23.78 -20.71
N TRP A 610 -16.71 -23.36 -19.49
CA TRP A 610 -17.82 -23.90 -18.71
C TRP A 610 -18.77 -22.79 -18.25
N ARG A 611 -20.05 -23.11 -18.07
CA ARG A 611 -21.04 -22.19 -17.49
C ARG A 611 -21.94 -22.92 -16.52
N LEU A 612 -22.28 -22.29 -15.40
CA LEU A 612 -23.42 -22.75 -14.60
C LEU A 612 -24.71 -22.64 -15.44
N GLN A 613 -25.64 -23.57 -15.23
CA GLN A 613 -26.90 -23.68 -15.97
C GLN A 613 -28.11 -23.60 -15.03
N LYS A 614 -28.10 -24.37 -13.94
CA LYS A 614 -29.24 -24.48 -13.03
C LYS A 614 -28.83 -24.80 -11.58
N CYS A 615 -29.54 -24.25 -10.60
CA CYS A 615 -29.49 -24.72 -9.21
C CYS A 615 -30.32 -25.99 -9.03
N ILE A 616 -29.74 -27.03 -8.44
CA ILE A 616 -30.39 -28.31 -8.13
C ILE A 616 -30.80 -28.25 -6.65
N ASN A 617 -32.11 -28.15 -6.42
CA ASN A 617 -32.75 -27.88 -5.12
C ASN A 617 -32.48 -26.44 -4.62
N PRO A 618 -33.14 -25.41 -5.20
CA PRO A 618 -33.28 -24.14 -4.50
C PRO A 618 -33.97 -24.39 -3.15
N ALA A 619 -33.51 -23.69 -2.10
CA ALA A 619 -34.18 -23.77 -0.80
C ALA A 619 -35.63 -23.26 -0.91
N GLU A 620 -36.52 -23.76 -0.06
CA GLU A 620 -37.90 -23.23 0.03
C GLU A 620 -37.92 -21.80 0.60
N ASP A 621 -36.86 -21.41 1.32
CA ASP A 621 -36.65 -20.05 1.81
C ASP A 621 -36.08 -19.15 0.70
N LYS A 622 -36.68 -17.98 0.53
CA LYS A 622 -36.52 -17.14 -0.67
C LYS A 622 -35.22 -16.34 -0.74
N ASP A 623 -34.54 -16.22 0.38
CA ASP A 623 -33.22 -15.62 0.46
C ASP A 623 -32.34 -16.60 1.25
N ALA A 624 -31.25 -17.09 0.67
CA ALA A 624 -30.43 -18.14 1.26
C ALA A 624 -29.63 -17.59 2.46
N LYS A 625 -30.32 -17.54 3.61
CA LYS A 625 -29.92 -16.90 4.84
C LYS A 625 -28.95 -17.75 5.66
N LEU A 626 -27.97 -17.07 6.26
CA LEU A 626 -26.94 -17.62 7.11
C LEU A 626 -26.78 -16.77 8.39
N SER A 627 -27.34 -17.28 9.48
CA SER A 627 -27.09 -16.79 10.85
C SER A 627 -25.66 -17.16 11.30
N SER A 628 -25.23 -16.66 12.46
CA SER A 628 -23.88 -16.95 12.97
C SER A 628 -23.61 -18.46 13.09
N ARG A 629 -22.47 -18.92 12.54
CA ARG A 629 -22.01 -20.32 12.50
C ARG A 629 -22.85 -21.30 11.65
N GLU A 630 -23.87 -20.81 10.95
CA GLU A 630 -24.63 -21.63 9.99
C GLU A 630 -23.83 -21.86 8.70
N ARG A 631 -24.21 -22.89 7.94
CA ARG A 631 -23.66 -23.18 6.61
C ARG A 631 -24.74 -23.61 5.64
N ALA A 632 -24.61 -23.22 4.37
CA ALA A 632 -25.48 -23.61 3.28
C ALA A 632 -24.71 -24.48 2.29
N LYS A 633 -25.30 -25.60 1.88
CA LYS A 633 -24.78 -26.45 0.80
C LYS A 633 -25.65 -26.29 -0.44
N LEU A 634 -25.08 -25.71 -1.49
CA LEU A 634 -25.74 -25.49 -2.77
C LEU A 634 -25.16 -26.44 -3.82
N CYS A 635 -26.00 -26.92 -4.74
CA CYS A 635 -25.60 -27.79 -5.82
C CYS A 635 -26.02 -27.16 -7.15
N PHE A 636 -25.08 -27.06 -8.09
CA PHE A 636 -25.34 -26.46 -9.41
C PHE A 636 -24.96 -27.43 -10.52
N ARG A 637 -25.75 -27.44 -11.60
CA ARG A 637 -25.37 -28.05 -12.87
C ARG A 637 -24.53 -27.07 -13.67
N ALA A 638 -23.38 -27.51 -14.16
CA ALA A 638 -22.57 -26.80 -15.15
C ALA A 638 -22.57 -27.55 -16.49
N THR A 639 -22.51 -26.79 -17.57
CA THR A 639 -22.49 -27.27 -18.97
C THR A 639 -21.33 -26.66 -19.71
N ARG A 640 -20.84 -27.35 -20.75
CA ARG A 640 -19.80 -26.84 -21.62
C ARG A 640 -20.32 -25.73 -22.54
N CYS A 641 -19.51 -24.71 -22.76
CA CYS A 641 -19.86 -23.58 -23.63
C CYS A 641 -19.73 -23.99 -25.11
N GLN A 642 -20.85 -24.06 -25.83
CA GLN A 642 -20.86 -24.22 -27.27
C GLN A 642 -20.47 -22.89 -27.94
N ASN A 643 -19.24 -22.81 -28.46
CA ASN A 643 -18.74 -21.63 -29.18
C ASN A 643 -18.75 -21.87 -30.71
N PRO A 644 -19.83 -21.51 -31.44
CA PRO A 644 -19.90 -21.68 -32.90
C PRO A 644 -18.93 -20.77 -33.69
N GLU A 645 -18.35 -19.73 -33.06
CA GLU A 645 -17.46 -18.75 -33.73
C GLU A 645 -15.95 -19.05 -33.60
N ALA A 646 -15.56 -20.17 -32.97
CA ALA A 646 -14.16 -20.48 -32.67
C ALA A 646 -13.26 -20.68 -33.90
N THR A 647 -13.82 -20.70 -35.12
CA THR A 647 -13.11 -20.93 -36.37
C THR A 647 -12.47 -19.68 -36.99
N LEU A 648 -12.81 -18.47 -36.52
CA LEU A 648 -12.39 -17.22 -37.17
C LEU A 648 -11.94 -16.06 -36.25
N CYS A 649 -12.28 -16.07 -34.95
CA CYS A 649 -11.91 -14.96 -34.05
C CYS A 649 -10.71 -15.31 -33.17
N THR A 650 -9.67 -14.46 -33.18
CA THR A 650 -8.43 -14.62 -32.39
C THR A 650 -8.55 -14.15 -30.93
N GLU A 651 -9.67 -13.54 -30.54
CA GLU A 651 -9.88 -13.01 -29.19
C GLU A 651 -10.62 -14.00 -28.30
N ARG A 652 -10.11 -14.21 -27.09
CA ARG A 652 -10.74 -15.06 -26.08
C ARG A 652 -11.97 -14.37 -25.50
N LYS A 653 -13.12 -15.04 -25.51
CA LYS A 653 -14.36 -14.57 -24.87
C LYS A 653 -14.57 -15.33 -23.55
N TYR A 654 -14.84 -14.61 -22.48
CA TYR A 654 -15.32 -15.19 -21.21
C TYR A 654 -16.84 -15.14 -21.17
N ILE A 655 -17.46 -16.20 -20.66
CA ILE A 655 -18.90 -16.29 -20.43
C ILE A 655 -19.15 -16.18 -18.93
N PHE A 656 -19.94 -15.18 -18.56
CA PHE A 656 -20.52 -15.05 -17.23
C PHE A 656 -21.90 -15.71 -17.23
N ALA A 657 -22.16 -16.56 -16.23
CA ALA A 657 -23.47 -17.16 -16.02
C ALA A 657 -23.95 -16.90 -14.59
N ASP A 658 -25.00 -16.09 -14.48
CA ASP A 658 -25.56 -15.54 -13.25
C ASP A 658 -26.78 -16.36 -12.80
N ILE A 659 -26.71 -17.07 -11.67
CA ILE A 659 -27.86 -17.77 -11.05
C ILE A 659 -28.35 -16.97 -9.85
N VAL A 660 -29.50 -16.33 -10.02
CA VAL A 660 -30.17 -15.55 -8.98
C VAL A 660 -30.87 -16.49 -8.00
N LEU A 661 -30.66 -16.26 -6.70
CA LEU A 661 -31.29 -16.99 -5.59
C LEU A 661 -32.30 -16.12 -4.83
N GLY A 662 -32.07 -14.80 -4.73
CA GLY A 662 -32.99 -13.83 -4.09
C GLY A 662 -33.81 -12.99 -5.09
N SER A 663 -34.40 -11.89 -4.62
CA SER A 663 -35.29 -11.04 -5.44
C SER A 663 -34.60 -10.03 -6.38
N GLU A 664 -33.30 -9.81 -6.22
CA GLU A 664 -32.51 -8.83 -6.98
C GLU A 664 -31.45 -9.52 -7.84
N GLN A 665 -31.32 -9.13 -9.12
CA GLN A 665 -30.25 -9.59 -10.01
C GLN A 665 -29.12 -8.56 -10.09
N ILE A 666 -27.88 -9.04 -10.07
CA ILE A 666 -26.67 -8.28 -10.40
C ILE A 666 -26.13 -8.80 -11.74
N ILE A 667 -25.99 -7.94 -12.75
CA ILE A 667 -25.38 -8.35 -14.02
C ILE A 667 -23.85 -8.36 -13.82
N SER A 668 -23.27 -9.53 -13.58
CA SER A 668 -21.86 -9.64 -13.19
C SER A 668 -20.91 -9.03 -14.23
N ALA A 669 -21.21 -9.24 -15.51
CA ALA A 669 -20.44 -8.79 -16.66
C ALA A 669 -20.43 -7.26 -16.92
N THR A 670 -21.29 -6.49 -16.23
CA THR A 670 -21.39 -5.02 -16.41
C THR A 670 -21.31 -4.25 -15.10
N THR A 671 -20.88 -4.91 -14.03
CA THR A 671 -20.68 -4.35 -12.69
C THR A 671 -19.24 -4.60 -12.23
N PRO A 672 -18.77 -3.98 -11.12
CA PRO A 672 -17.40 -4.20 -10.61
C PRO A 672 -17.06 -5.66 -10.32
N CYS A 673 -18.06 -6.55 -10.22
CA CYS A 673 -17.89 -8.00 -10.16
C CYS A 673 -16.89 -8.51 -11.23
N ALA A 674 -17.08 -8.12 -12.50
CA ALA A 674 -16.19 -8.52 -13.59
C ALA A 674 -14.79 -7.89 -13.48
N ASP A 675 -14.67 -6.63 -13.06
CA ASP A 675 -13.38 -5.97 -12.84
C ASP A 675 -12.50 -6.76 -11.85
N PHE A 676 -13.03 -7.03 -10.65
CA PHE A 676 -12.34 -7.80 -9.61
C PHE A 676 -12.09 -9.26 -10.02
N PHE A 677 -12.97 -9.86 -10.83
CA PHE A 677 -12.78 -11.21 -11.37
C PHE A 677 -11.54 -11.30 -12.29
N PHE A 678 -11.37 -10.33 -13.20
CA PHE A 678 -10.20 -10.32 -14.08
C PHE A 678 -8.91 -10.01 -13.31
N GLN A 679 -8.94 -9.10 -12.34
CA GLN A 679 -7.80 -8.85 -11.43
C GLN A 679 -7.33 -10.14 -10.74
N ASN A 680 -8.24 -10.88 -10.10
CA ASN A 680 -7.95 -12.15 -9.43
C ASN A 680 -7.42 -13.23 -10.41
N CYS A 681 -8.01 -13.35 -11.61
CA CYS A 681 -7.51 -14.25 -12.66
C CYS A 681 -6.05 -13.96 -13.06
N TYR A 682 -5.62 -12.70 -13.00
CA TYR A 682 -4.23 -12.32 -13.25
C TYR A 682 -3.31 -12.67 -12.08
N ALA A 683 -3.72 -12.38 -10.84
CA ALA A 683 -2.98 -12.76 -9.64
C ALA A 683 -2.71 -14.28 -9.60
N ALA A 684 -3.73 -15.09 -9.92
CA ALA A 684 -3.62 -16.54 -10.03
C ALA A 684 -2.68 -17.01 -11.16
N ARG A 685 -2.66 -16.33 -12.31
CA ARG A 685 -1.76 -16.65 -13.44
C ARG A 685 -0.31 -16.25 -13.16
N SER A 686 -0.07 -15.10 -12.54
CA SER A 686 1.27 -14.60 -12.16
C SER A 686 2.00 -15.58 -11.22
N ARG A 687 1.29 -16.16 -10.25
CA ARG A 687 1.82 -17.19 -9.33
C ARG A 687 2.23 -18.50 -10.03
N LYS A 688 1.82 -18.74 -11.29
CA LYS A 688 2.08 -20.00 -12.03
C LYS A 688 3.20 -19.89 -13.09
N THR A 689 3.73 -18.69 -13.36
CA THR A 689 4.74 -18.50 -14.41
C THR A 689 6.17 -18.85 -13.99
N ILE A 690 6.58 -20.09 -14.25
CA ILE A 690 8.00 -20.44 -14.48
C ILE A 690 8.28 -20.25 -15.99
N PRO A 691 9.40 -19.63 -16.41
CA PRO A 691 9.65 -19.36 -17.83
C PRO A 691 9.85 -20.65 -18.63
N GLN A 692 8.91 -20.97 -19.53
CA GLN A 692 9.09 -22.07 -20.49
C GLN A 692 9.68 -21.53 -21.81
N THR A 693 10.87 -22.02 -22.14
CA THR A 693 11.56 -21.70 -23.40
C THR A 693 10.79 -22.21 -24.61
N THR A 694 10.53 -21.33 -25.58
CA THR A 694 9.87 -21.67 -26.83
C THR A 694 10.69 -22.66 -27.65
N MET A 695 10.06 -23.76 -28.10
CA MET A 695 10.67 -24.72 -29.04
C MET A 695 9.82 -24.85 -30.31
N GLY A 696 10.50 -24.93 -31.45
CA GLY A 696 9.90 -24.86 -32.79
C GLY A 696 9.13 -26.12 -33.23
N PRO A 697 8.55 -26.08 -34.45
CA PRO A 697 7.58 -27.07 -34.90
C PRO A 697 8.20 -28.43 -35.21
N GLY A 698 7.75 -29.46 -34.50
CA GLY A 698 8.12 -30.86 -34.72
C GLY A 698 7.04 -31.79 -34.15
N ARG A 699 6.93 -33.00 -34.72
CA ARG A 699 5.90 -34.02 -34.38
C ARG A 699 5.72 -34.24 -32.87
N PRO A 700 4.50 -34.58 -32.41
CA PRO A 700 4.17 -34.67 -31.00
C PRO A 700 5.08 -35.67 -30.28
N LYS A 701 5.67 -35.21 -29.18
CA LYS A 701 6.47 -36.04 -28.25
C LYS A 701 5.65 -36.26 -26.98
N THR A 702 6.09 -37.18 -26.13
CA THR A 702 5.38 -37.71 -24.95
C THR A 702 4.75 -36.67 -24.01
N GLY A 703 5.25 -35.43 -23.99
CA GLY A 703 4.65 -34.31 -23.24
C GLY A 703 3.29 -33.83 -23.74
N ASP A 704 2.91 -34.10 -25.00
CA ASP A 704 1.57 -33.75 -25.51
C ASP A 704 0.49 -34.71 -24.97
N VAL A 705 0.84 -35.99 -24.74
CA VAL A 705 -0.10 -36.96 -24.16
C VAL A 705 -0.46 -36.57 -22.73
N THR A 706 0.53 -36.20 -21.89
CA THR A 706 0.25 -35.73 -20.52
C THR A 706 -0.64 -34.48 -20.51
N LYS A 707 -0.43 -33.53 -21.44
CA LYS A 707 -1.30 -32.35 -21.58
C LYS A 707 -2.73 -32.70 -22.02
N LEU A 708 -2.89 -33.66 -22.93
CA LEU A 708 -4.20 -34.12 -23.39
C LEU A 708 -4.97 -34.88 -22.30
N VAL A 709 -4.28 -35.66 -21.46
CA VAL A 709 -4.88 -36.28 -20.26
C VAL A 709 -5.27 -35.23 -19.21
N GLN A 710 -4.42 -34.22 -18.99
CA GLN A 710 -4.69 -33.15 -18.03
C GLN A 710 -5.98 -32.39 -18.38
N ARG A 711 -6.20 -32.10 -19.67
CA ARG A 711 -7.44 -31.47 -20.19
C ARG A 711 -8.71 -32.26 -19.87
N CYS A 712 -8.65 -33.58 -19.71
CA CYS A 712 -9.82 -34.39 -19.32
C CYS A 712 -10.31 -34.07 -17.91
N SER A 713 -9.44 -33.54 -17.06
CA SER A 713 -9.73 -33.20 -15.65
C SER A 713 -9.84 -31.69 -15.41
N GLU A 714 -9.64 -30.87 -16.44
CA GLU A 714 -9.56 -29.41 -16.36
C GLU A 714 -10.96 -28.78 -16.37
N VAL A 715 -11.24 -27.94 -15.38
CA VAL A 715 -12.56 -27.32 -15.17
C VAL A 715 -12.51 -25.80 -15.39
N ASP A 716 -11.39 -25.14 -15.11
CA ASP A 716 -11.16 -23.68 -15.24
C ASP A 716 -12.44 -22.82 -15.07
N LEU A 717 -13.14 -23.04 -13.96
CA LEU A 717 -14.43 -22.42 -13.66
C LEU A 717 -14.32 -21.62 -12.37
N ASN A 718 -14.41 -20.30 -12.47
CA ASN A 718 -14.40 -19.45 -11.30
C ASN A 718 -15.83 -19.24 -10.84
N ILE A 719 -16.10 -19.47 -9.56
CA ILE A 719 -17.38 -19.23 -8.91
C ILE A 719 -17.28 -17.94 -8.10
N ILE A 720 -18.28 -17.07 -8.24
CA ILE A 720 -18.40 -15.80 -7.55
C ILE A 720 -19.68 -15.84 -6.72
N VAL A 721 -19.55 -15.77 -5.40
CA VAL A 721 -20.67 -15.76 -4.45
C VAL A 721 -20.95 -14.32 -4.04
N LEU A 722 -22.10 -13.79 -4.45
CA LEU A 722 -22.56 -12.44 -4.12
C LEU A 722 -23.49 -12.48 -2.90
N TRP A 723 -23.17 -11.68 -1.89
CA TRP A 723 -23.85 -11.68 -0.60
C TRP A 723 -24.19 -10.28 -0.09
N LYS A 724 -25.25 -10.18 0.73
CA LYS A 724 -25.55 -9.03 1.58
C LYS A 724 -25.37 -9.42 3.05
N ALA A 725 -24.85 -8.51 3.87
CA ALA A 725 -24.77 -8.65 5.33
C ALA A 725 -25.64 -7.59 5.99
N TYR A 726 -26.49 -8.00 6.93
CA TYR A 726 -27.35 -7.10 7.70
C TYR A 726 -26.68 -6.79 9.03
N VAL A 727 -26.24 -5.54 9.18
CA VAL A 727 -25.50 -5.03 10.34
C VAL A 727 -26.39 -4.09 11.14
N VAL A 728 -26.31 -4.16 12.47
CA VAL A 728 -27.03 -3.25 13.37
C VAL A 728 -26.03 -2.42 14.15
N GLU A 729 -25.96 -1.13 13.84
CA GLU A 729 -25.02 -0.17 14.45
C GLU A 729 -25.82 1.08 14.87
N ASP A 730 -25.67 1.54 16.12
CA ASP A 730 -26.39 2.69 16.69
C ASP A 730 -27.92 2.71 16.45
N ASN A 731 -28.56 1.53 16.56
CA ASN A 731 -29.98 1.28 16.25
C ASN A 731 -30.39 1.56 14.79
N LYS A 732 -29.44 1.75 13.88
CA LYS A 732 -29.66 1.78 12.42
C LYS A 732 -29.33 0.42 11.82
N GLN A 733 -30.08 0.02 10.80
CA GLN A 733 -29.74 -1.14 9.98
C GLN A 733 -28.93 -0.68 8.78
N LEU A 734 -27.75 -1.26 8.62
CA LEU A 734 -26.87 -1.08 7.48
C LEU A 734 -26.84 -2.38 6.68
N ILE A 735 -26.88 -2.26 5.36
CA ILE A 735 -26.74 -3.40 4.43
C ILE A 735 -25.39 -3.24 3.76
N LEU A 736 -24.50 -4.21 4.01
CA LEU A 736 -23.20 -4.30 3.34
C LEU A 736 -23.32 -5.32 2.20
N GLU A 737 -22.58 -5.11 1.12
CA GLU A 737 -22.56 -5.99 -0.06
C GLU A 737 -21.15 -6.52 -0.29
N GLY A 738 -21.01 -7.75 -0.81
CA GLY A 738 -19.70 -8.32 -1.04
C GLY A 738 -19.68 -9.47 -2.04
N GLN A 739 -18.46 -9.88 -2.39
CA GLN A 739 -18.19 -11.01 -3.28
C GLN A 739 -16.98 -11.83 -2.82
N LEU A 740 -17.13 -13.15 -2.88
CA LEU A 740 -16.06 -14.11 -2.65
C LEU A 740 -15.86 -14.97 -3.89
N HIS A 741 -14.60 -15.16 -4.28
CA HIS A 741 -14.22 -15.84 -5.52
C HIS A 741 -13.55 -17.18 -5.19
N VAL A 742 -13.85 -18.22 -5.97
CA VAL A 742 -13.25 -19.55 -5.84
C VAL A 742 -12.95 -20.13 -7.22
N ALA A 743 -11.68 -20.45 -7.49
CA ALA A 743 -11.24 -21.00 -8.78
C ALA A 743 -11.24 -22.55 -8.77
N LEU A 744 -12.14 -23.18 -9.53
CA LEU A 744 -12.17 -24.63 -9.73
C LEU A 744 -11.26 -25.02 -10.90
N GLU A 745 -10.02 -25.42 -10.58
CA GLU A 745 -9.04 -25.80 -11.59
C GLU A 745 -9.29 -27.20 -12.16
N SER A 746 -9.67 -28.17 -11.31
CA SER A 746 -9.82 -29.56 -11.73
C SER A 746 -10.91 -30.34 -10.97
N ILE A 747 -11.46 -31.35 -11.64
CA ILE A 747 -12.44 -32.30 -11.08
C ILE A 747 -11.90 -32.94 -9.79
N GLY A 748 -12.76 -33.10 -8.79
CA GLY A 748 -12.47 -33.81 -7.53
C GLY A 748 -11.64 -33.05 -6.50
N LYS A 749 -11.08 -31.88 -6.84
CA LYS A 749 -10.35 -31.04 -5.88
C LYS A 749 -11.25 -30.00 -5.22
N GLU A 750 -11.05 -29.80 -3.92
CA GLU A 750 -11.66 -28.70 -3.17
C GLU A 750 -10.86 -27.41 -3.40
N ALA A 751 -11.57 -26.34 -3.74
CA ALA A 751 -11.05 -24.97 -3.79
C ALA A 751 -11.73 -24.14 -2.69
N CYS A 752 -10.98 -23.23 -2.05
CA CYS A 752 -11.44 -22.39 -0.94
C CYS A 752 -11.28 -20.91 -1.28
N SER A 753 -12.15 -20.04 -0.74
CA SER A 753 -12.00 -18.58 -0.84
C SER A 753 -10.94 -18.00 0.11
N LEU A 754 -10.65 -18.69 1.20
CA LEU A 754 -9.60 -18.33 2.17
C LEU A 754 -8.35 -19.16 1.91
N PRO A 755 -7.14 -18.60 2.06
CA PRO A 755 -5.92 -19.38 2.09
C PRO A 755 -6.03 -20.42 3.21
N GLN A 756 -5.81 -21.71 2.89
CA GLN A 756 -5.55 -22.66 3.96
C GLN A 756 -4.22 -22.28 4.60
N VAL A 757 -4.28 -21.87 5.87
CA VAL A 757 -3.11 -21.90 6.74
C VAL A 757 -2.69 -23.35 6.84
N GLN A 758 -1.76 -23.75 5.97
CA GLN A 758 -1.06 -25.02 6.10
C GLN A 758 -0.29 -24.91 7.41
N GLU A 759 -0.76 -25.61 8.45
CA GLU A 759 -0.06 -25.67 9.74
C GLU A 759 1.41 -25.94 9.45
N THR A 760 2.26 -24.96 9.78
CA THR A 760 3.68 -25.04 9.49
C THR A 760 4.23 -26.24 10.24
N GLN A 761 4.52 -27.32 9.52
CA GLN A 761 5.11 -28.52 10.10
C GLN A 761 6.33 -28.09 10.90
N GLU A 762 6.28 -28.41 12.20
CA GLU A 762 7.24 -28.02 13.21
C GLU A 762 8.67 -28.25 12.72
N MET A 763 9.54 -27.25 12.87
CA MET A 763 10.81 -27.10 12.13
C MET A 763 11.67 -28.38 12.10
N VAL A 764 11.53 -29.19 11.05
CA VAL A 764 12.40 -30.34 10.82
C VAL A 764 13.76 -29.83 10.36
N LEU A 765 14.79 -30.23 11.11
CA LEU A 765 16.20 -29.90 10.89
C LEU A 765 16.61 -29.98 9.40
N LEU A 766 17.25 -28.91 8.89
CA LEU A 766 17.68 -28.76 7.50
C LEU A 766 18.46 -29.98 6.98
N LYS A 767 17.78 -30.88 6.28
CA LYS A 767 18.43 -31.88 5.42
C LYS A 767 18.92 -31.17 4.16
N PHE A 768 20.22 -31.26 3.89
CA PHE A 768 20.82 -30.81 2.64
C PHE A 768 20.33 -31.70 1.48
N THR A 769 19.21 -31.34 0.87
CA THR A 769 18.74 -31.97 -0.37
C THR A 769 19.66 -31.54 -1.52
N ARG A 770 20.12 -32.50 -2.33
CA ARG A 770 20.84 -32.20 -3.58
C ARG A 770 19.96 -31.33 -4.50
N PRO A 771 20.54 -30.41 -5.30
CA PRO A 771 19.83 -29.81 -6.41
C PRO A 771 19.32 -30.93 -7.33
N GLU A 772 18.01 -30.99 -7.52
CA GLU A 772 17.39 -32.02 -8.33
C GLU A 772 17.71 -31.78 -9.82
N GLN A 773 17.99 -32.85 -10.56
CA GLN A 773 18.20 -32.76 -12.01
C GLN A 773 16.91 -32.27 -12.70
N PRO A 774 17.01 -31.69 -13.92
CA PRO A 774 15.84 -31.31 -14.70
C PRO A 774 14.86 -32.48 -14.81
N GLN A 775 13.66 -32.31 -14.24
CA GLN A 775 12.62 -33.32 -14.18
C GLN A 775 12.32 -33.86 -15.58
N LEU A 776 12.46 -35.18 -15.76
CA LEU A 776 12.02 -35.88 -16.97
C LEU A 776 10.51 -35.65 -17.17
N PRO A 777 9.99 -35.64 -18.42
CA PRO A 777 8.60 -35.30 -18.69
C PRO A 777 7.64 -36.15 -17.85
N ALA A 778 6.86 -35.46 -17.01
CA ALA A 778 6.01 -36.09 -16.02
C ALA A 778 5.01 -37.06 -16.67
N ARG A 779 4.96 -38.28 -16.14
CA ARG A 779 3.87 -39.22 -16.43
C ARG A 779 2.58 -38.68 -15.78
N PRO A 780 1.41 -38.84 -16.42
CA PRO A 780 0.14 -38.43 -15.81
C PRO A 780 -0.09 -39.17 -14.49
N SER A 781 -0.69 -38.48 -13.51
CA SER A 781 -0.97 -39.08 -12.20
C SER A 781 -2.10 -40.12 -12.29
N MET A 782 -2.15 -41.02 -11.30
CA MET A 782 -3.20 -42.05 -11.23
C MET A 782 -4.60 -41.42 -11.10
N GLU A 783 -4.72 -40.29 -10.42
CA GLU A 783 -5.95 -39.47 -10.35
C GLU A 783 -6.34 -38.93 -11.72
N GLN A 784 -5.41 -38.32 -12.47
CA GLN A 784 -5.68 -37.81 -13.82
C GLN A 784 -6.15 -38.90 -14.79
N LEU A 785 -5.53 -40.09 -14.71
CA LEU A 785 -5.93 -41.25 -15.51
C LEU A 785 -7.32 -41.81 -15.10
N SER A 786 -7.74 -41.61 -13.85
CA SER A 786 -9.08 -42.03 -13.37
C SER A 786 -10.24 -41.23 -13.99
N HIS A 787 -9.95 -40.09 -14.62
CA HIS A 787 -10.93 -39.21 -15.28
C HIS A 787 -10.96 -39.38 -16.81
N LEU A 788 -10.30 -40.39 -17.39
CA LEU A 788 -10.31 -40.59 -18.86
C LEU A 788 -11.71 -40.90 -19.42
N ILE A 789 -12.52 -41.67 -18.68
CA ILE A 789 -13.85 -42.10 -19.11
C ILE A 789 -14.91 -41.50 -18.19
N LYS A 790 -16.04 -41.08 -18.78
CA LYS A 790 -17.28 -40.78 -18.08
C LYS A 790 -18.23 -41.96 -18.19
N ILE A 791 -18.91 -42.29 -17.09
CA ILE A 791 -19.81 -43.43 -16.94
C ILE A 791 -21.20 -42.94 -16.53
N SER A 792 -22.22 -43.41 -17.25
CA SER A 792 -23.63 -43.17 -16.95
C SER A 792 -24.42 -44.48 -17.05
N PHE A 793 -25.47 -44.62 -16.25
CA PHE A 793 -26.40 -45.74 -16.33
C PHE A 793 -27.78 -45.25 -16.76
N HIS A 794 -28.42 -45.97 -17.66
CA HIS A 794 -29.81 -45.77 -18.04
C HIS A 794 -30.63 -47.01 -17.65
N TYR A 795 -31.58 -46.82 -16.75
CA TYR A 795 -32.43 -47.85 -16.16
C TYR A 795 -33.70 -47.19 -15.58
N PRO A 796 -34.81 -47.93 -15.39
CA PRO A 796 -36.00 -47.39 -14.75
C PRO A 796 -35.79 -47.28 -13.23
N GLU A 797 -36.10 -46.12 -12.63
CA GLU A 797 -35.95 -45.88 -11.18
C GLU A 797 -36.84 -46.81 -10.33
N TYR A 798 -38.02 -47.15 -10.86
CA TYR A 798 -39.01 -48.06 -10.27
C TYR A 798 -39.30 -49.20 -11.24
N TYR A 799 -39.38 -50.43 -10.74
CA TYR A 799 -39.75 -51.60 -11.54
C TYR A 799 -40.64 -52.55 -10.76
N ASP A 800 -41.89 -52.70 -11.20
CA ASP A 800 -42.87 -53.59 -10.58
C ASP A 800 -42.75 -55.01 -11.15
N HIS A 801 -42.65 -56.03 -10.27
CA HIS A 801 -42.52 -57.42 -10.71
C HIS A 801 -43.27 -58.42 -9.80
N PRO A 802 -44.10 -59.33 -10.35
CA PRO A 802 -44.85 -60.29 -9.56
C PRO A 802 -43.99 -61.52 -9.17
N PHE A 803 -43.23 -61.39 -8.09
CA PHE A 803 -42.35 -62.46 -7.57
C PHE A 803 -43.09 -63.77 -7.25
N HIS A 804 -44.38 -63.70 -6.92
CA HIS A 804 -45.23 -64.88 -6.67
C HIS A 804 -45.51 -65.71 -7.93
N GLN A 805 -45.43 -65.11 -9.13
CA GLN A 805 -45.65 -65.79 -10.41
C GLN A 805 -44.35 -66.09 -11.16
N LYS A 806 -43.34 -65.24 -10.99
CA LYS A 806 -42.01 -65.37 -11.62
C LYS A 806 -40.94 -65.09 -10.58
N SER A 807 -40.19 -66.10 -10.15
CA SER A 807 -39.16 -65.96 -9.10
C SER A 807 -37.97 -65.08 -9.48
N LEU A 808 -37.77 -64.78 -10.78
CA LEU A 808 -36.68 -63.94 -11.28
C LEU A 808 -37.25 -62.70 -11.97
N CYS A 809 -36.82 -61.53 -11.51
CA CYS A 809 -37.03 -60.24 -12.16
C CYS A 809 -35.80 -59.88 -13.00
N PHE A 810 -36.01 -59.51 -14.28
CA PHE A 810 -34.94 -59.08 -15.17
C PHE A 810 -35.19 -57.63 -15.61
N VAL A 811 -34.29 -56.72 -15.27
CA VAL A 811 -34.35 -55.32 -15.69
C VAL A 811 -33.27 -55.06 -16.74
N PRO A 812 -33.60 -54.51 -17.91
CA PRO A 812 -32.60 -54.02 -18.86
C PRO A 812 -31.94 -52.76 -18.32
N VAL A 813 -30.61 -52.70 -18.38
CA VAL A 813 -29.82 -51.55 -17.94
C VAL A 813 -28.82 -51.24 -19.04
N THR A 814 -28.70 -49.99 -19.47
CA THR A 814 -27.68 -49.59 -20.45
C THR A 814 -26.57 -48.83 -19.76
N LEU A 815 -25.34 -49.34 -19.84
CA LEU A 815 -24.13 -48.69 -19.35
C LEU A 815 -23.52 -47.86 -20.48
N VAL A 816 -23.58 -46.54 -20.34
CA VAL A 816 -23.05 -45.58 -21.32
C VAL A 816 -21.65 -45.15 -20.88
N LEU A 817 -20.68 -45.31 -21.76
CA LEU A 817 -19.30 -44.88 -21.61
C LEU A 817 -19.01 -43.73 -22.58
N PHE A 818 -18.32 -42.69 -22.12
CA PHE A 818 -17.86 -41.59 -22.96
C PHE A 818 -16.36 -41.35 -22.77
N ASN A 819 -15.61 -41.31 -23.87
CA ASN A 819 -14.18 -41.02 -23.84
C ASN A 819 -13.94 -39.50 -23.76
N CYS A 820 -13.57 -39.02 -22.58
CA CYS A 820 -13.31 -37.59 -22.36
C CYS A 820 -11.97 -37.11 -22.97
N CYS A 821 -11.12 -38.03 -23.44
CA CYS A 821 -9.87 -37.71 -24.12
C CYS A 821 -10.08 -37.44 -25.62
N GLN A 822 -9.09 -36.82 -26.26
CA GLN A 822 -9.01 -36.70 -27.72
C GLN A 822 -8.25 -37.88 -28.37
N ILE A 823 -7.61 -38.73 -27.57
CA ILE A 823 -6.87 -39.93 -27.99
C ILE A 823 -7.72 -41.18 -27.71
N GLU A 824 -7.45 -42.25 -28.45
CA GLU A 824 -8.02 -43.57 -28.27
C GLU A 824 -7.72 -44.17 -26.87
N VAL A 825 -8.76 -44.71 -26.23
CA VAL A 825 -8.71 -45.31 -24.90
C VAL A 825 -9.23 -46.74 -24.95
N ASP A 826 -8.42 -47.68 -24.47
CA ASP A 826 -8.82 -49.07 -24.25
C ASP A 826 -9.50 -49.18 -22.88
N ILE A 827 -10.68 -49.78 -22.85
CA ILE A 827 -11.53 -49.92 -21.67
C ILE A 827 -11.76 -51.40 -21.39
N ILE A 828 -11.66 -51.77 -20.11
CA ILE A 828 -12.09 -53.07 -19.58
C ILE A 828 -13.17 -52.84 -18.55
N ILE A 829 -14.37 -53.39 -18.79
CA ILE A 829 -15.48 -53.42 -17.83
C ILE A 829 -15.49 -54.79 -17.17
N ASP A 830 -15.51 -54.85 -15.84
CA ASP A 830 -15.61 -56.07 -15.05
C ASP A 830 -16.88 -56.03 -14.18
N LEU A 831 -17.83 -56.92 -14.45
CA LEU A 831 -19.13 -57.00 -13.76
C LEU A 831 -19.11 -57.95 -12.56
N ARG A 832 -17.94 -58.51 -12.19
CA ARG A 832 -17.83 -59.47 -11.09
C ARG A 832 -17.87 -58.74 -9.75
N HIS A 833 -18.91 -59.02 -8.96
CA HIS A 833 -18.95 -58.61 -7.56
C HIS A 833 -17.74 -59.16 -6.79
N LYS A 834 -16.90 -58.27 -6.26
CA LYS A 834 -15.97 -58.60 -5.18
C LYS A 834 -16.54 -58.05 -3.88
N ALA A 835 -16.79 -58.92 -2.90
CA ALA A 835 -16.94 -58.51 -1.52
C ALA A 835 -15.65 -57.79 -1.09
N THR A 836 -15.72 -56.48 -0.86
CA THR A 836 -14.55 -55.63 -0.61
C THR A 836 -14.80 -54.83 0.66
N SER A 837 -14.12 -55.24 1.74
CA SER A 837 -14.22 -54.82 3.15
C SER A 837 -15.57 -55.04 3.87
N PRO A 838 -15.59 -55.21 5.21
CA PRO A 838 -16.80 -55.56 5.98
C PRO A 838 -17.57 -54.36 6.57
N GLU A 839 -17.19 -53.12 6.27
CA GLU A 839 -17.53 -51.96 7.11
C GLU A 839 -18.47 -50.91 6.46
N MET A 840 -19.05 -51.17 5.29
CA MET A 840 -20.04 -50.25 4.70
C MET A 840 -21.35 -50.92 4.27
N LEU A 841 -22.38 -50.64 5.07
CA LEU A 841 -23.81 -50.67 4.78
C LEU A 841 -24.45 -52.06 4.54
N GLU A 842 -25.14 -52.53 5.58
CA GLU A 842 -26.22 -53.50 5.49
C GLU A 842 -27.37 -52.95 4.62
N VAL A 843 -27.36 -53.24 3.32
CA VAL A 843 -28.55 -53.10 2.46
C VAL A 843 -28.90 -54.49 1.93
N HIS A 844 -30.04 -55.01 2.38
CA HIS A 844 -30.55 -56.31 1.94
C HIS A 844 -30.82 -56.32 0.43
N GLY A 845 -30.05 -57.12 -0.32
CA GLY A 845 -30.33 -57.39 -1.72
C GLY A 845 -29.09 -57.62 -2.59
N SER A 846 -28.63 -58.87 -2.69
CA SER A 846 -27.73 -59.27 -3.76
C SER A 846 -28.50 -59.43 -5.08
N PHE A 847 -28.38 -58.45 -5.97
CA PHE A 847 -28.72 -58.63 -7.38
C PHE A 847 -27.53 -59.27 -8.13
N THR A 848 -27.71 -59.64 -9.40
CA THR A 848 -26.61 -60.20 -10.22
C THR A 848 -26.69 -59.72 -11.66
N TRP A 849 -25.55 -59.33 -12.24
CA TRP A 849 -25.42 -59.05 -13.67
C TRP A 849 -25.46 -60.33 -14.50
N LEU A 850 -26.32 -60.37 -15.51
CA LEU A 850 -26.48 -61.51 -16.42
C LEU A 850 -25.72 -61.29 -17.74
N GLY A 851 -25.09 -62.36 -18.23
CA GLY A 851 -24.44 -62.39 -19.53
C GLY A 851 -22.91 -62.36 -19.42
N GLN A 852 -22.28 -61.55 -20.27
CA GLN A 852 -20.83 -61.45 -20.36
C GLN A 852 -20.26 -60.72 -19.13
N THR A 853 -19.35 -61.36 -18.41
CA THR A 853 -18.81 -60.86 -17.13
C THR A 853 -17.67 -59.85 -17.28
N GLN A 854 -17.01 -59.82 -18.44
CA GLN A 854 -15.98 -58.84 -18.78
C GLN A 854 -16.11 -58.38 -20.23
N TYR A 855 -16.13 -57.07 -20.45
CA TYR A 855 -16.09 -56.45 -21.78
C TYR A 855 -14.72 -55.81 -22.01
N LYS A 856 -14.25 -55.85 -23.26
CA LYS A 856 -13.07 -55.11 -23.72
C LYS A 856 -13.50 -54.28 -24.91
N ILE A 857 -13.35 -52.96 -24.81
CA ILE A 857 -13.86 -51.98 -25.76
C ILE A 857 -12.73 -50.99 -26.04
N GLN A 858 -12.64 -50.49 -27.27
CA GLN A 858 -11.70 -49.46 -27.66
C GLN A 858 -12.52 -48.27 -28.15
N LEU A 859 -12.36 -47.10 -27.52
CA LEU A 859 -13.10 -45.89 -27.87
C LEU A 859 -12.16 -44.85 -28.47
N LYS A 860 -12.55 -44.29 -29.61
CA LYS A 860 -11.92 -43.12 -30.22
C LYS A 860 -12.10 -41.89 -29.33
N GLY A 861 -11.31 -40.85 -29.58
CA GLY A 861 -11.45 -39.58 -28.85
C GLY A 861 -12.86 -39.00 -28.99
N GLN A 862 -13.46 -38.59 -27.87
CA GLN A 862 -14.84 -38.08 -27.78
C GLN A 862 -15.94 -39.07 -28.23
N GLU A 863 -15.67 -40.37 -28.31
CA GLU A 863 -16.69 -41.37 -28.66
C GLU A 863 -17.58 -41.74 -27.45
N VAL A 864 -18.89 -41.83 -27.69
CA VAL A 864 -19.89 -42.38 -26.76
C VAL A 864 -20.22 -43.81 -27.19
N TYR A 865 -20.24 -44.76 -26.25
CA TYR A 865 -20.54 -46.16 -26.50
C TYR A 865 -21.45 -46.76 -25.42
N SER A 866 -22.51 -47.43 -25.85
CA SER A 866 -23.54 -48.00 -24.97
C SER A 866 -23.44 -49.51 -24.90
N VAL A 867 -23.27 -50.05 -23.69
CA VAL A 867 -23.21 -51.48 -23.40
C VAL A 867 -24.56 -51.94 -22.82
N PRO A 868 -25.33 -52.80 -23.51
CA PRO A 868 -26.57 -53.34 -22.97
C PRO A 868 -26.27 -54.41 -21.92
N LEU A 869 -26.72 -54.18 -20.70
CA LEU A 869 -26.63 -55.07 -19.54
C LEU A 869 -28.03 -55.55 -19.10
N LYS A 870 -28.06 -56.59 -18.27
CA LYS A 870 -29.29 -57.08 -17.63
C LYS A 870 -29.01 -57.36 -16.16
N ALA A 871 -29.76 -56.70 -15.28
CA ALA A 871 -29.73 -56.94 -13.84
C ALA A 871 -30.82 -57.96 -13.47
N CYS A 872 -30.46 -58.95 -12.64
CA CYS A 872 -31.37 -59.98 -12.14
C CYS A 872 -31.61 -59.78 -10.64
N PHE A 873 -32.88 -59.76 -10.23
CA PHE A 873 -33.31 -59.61 -8.85
C PHE A 873 -34.20 -60.79 -8.45
N VAL A 874 -34.08 -61.23 -7.21
CA VAL A 874 -34.82 -62.37 -6.64
C VAL A 874 -35.90 -61.94 -5.64
N HIS A 875 -35.84 -60.71 -5.15
CA HIS A 875 -36.75 -60.12 -4.16
C HIS A 875 -37.04 -58.65 -4.51
N ALA A 876 -38.09 -58.10 -3.91
CA ALA A 876 -38.31 -56.66 -3.88
C ALA A 876 -37.33 -55.98 -2.92
N GLY A 877 -36.99 -54.72 -3.17
CA GLY A 877 -36.00 -53.97 -2.39
C GLY A 877 -35.36 -52.81 -3.15
N VAL A 878 -34.44 -52.11 -2.50
CA VAL A 878 -33.63 -51.03 -3.09
C VAL A 878 -32.23 -51.54 -3.36
N TYR A 879 -31.77 -51.43 -4.61
CA TYR A 879 -30.50 -51.99 -5.07
C TYR A 879 -29.61 -50.91 -5.69
N ASN A 880 -28.30 -50.98 -5.47
CA ASN A 880 -27.33 -50.07 -6.11
C ASN A 880 -26.69 -50.75 -7.33
N LEU A 881 -27.04 -50.29 -8.53
CA LEU A 881 -26.48 -50.73 -9.81
C LEU A 881 -25.05 -50.25 -10.06
N GLY A 882 -24.50 -49.35 -9.24
CA GLY A 882 -23.15 -48.78 -9.37
C GLY A 882 -21.99 -49.74 -9.04
N THR A 883 -22.13 -51.04 -9.31
CA THR A 883 -21.13 -52.09 -9.03
C THR A 883 -20.14 -52.44 -10.17
N PRO A 884 -20.38 -52.13 -11.47
CA PRO A 884 -19.42 -52.37 -12.54
C PRO A 884 -18.08 -51.65 -12.34
N ARG A 885 -16.98 -52.41 -12.39
CA ARG A 885 -15.63 -51.85 -12.31
C ARG A 885 -15.10 -51.54 -13.71
N VAL A 886 -14.87 -50.26 -13.98
CA VAL A 886 -14.38 -49.78 -15.28
C VAL A 886 -12.93 -49.35 -15.15
N PHE A 887 -12.09 -49.93 -16.00
CA PHE A 887 -10.67 -49.63 -16.08
C PHE A 887 -10.34 -49.05 -17.45
N ALA A 888 -9.63 -47.93 -17.48
CA ALA A 888 -9.17 -47.25 -18.69
C ALA A 888 -7.64 -47.32 -18.79
N LYS A 889 -7.13 -47.44 -20.03
CA LYS A 889 -5.72 -47.19 -20.37
C LYS A 889 -5.64 -46.49 -21.72
N LEU A 890 -4.68 -45.60 -21.90
CA LEU A 890 -4.37 -45.05 -23.23
C LEU A 890 -3.77 -46.16 -24.09
N ALA A 891 -4.08 -46.19 -25.39
CA ALA A 891 -3.60 -47.25 -26.30
C ALA A 891 -2.06 -47.42 -26.27
N ASP A 892 -1.33 -46.30 -26.19
CA ASP A 892 0.14 -46.24 -26.16
C ASP A 892 0.80 -46.46 -24.77
N GLN A 893 0.03 -46.69 -23.69
CA GLN A 893 0.58 -46.83 -22.33
C GLN A 893 0.18 -48.14 -21.64
N SER A 894 1.13 -48.71 -20.89
CA SER A 894 0.95 -49.97 -20.14
C SER A 894 0.28 -49.80 -18.77
N VAL A 895 0.05 -48.57 -18.32
CA VAL A 895 -0.56 -48.28 -17.02
C VAL A 895 -2.08 -48.23 -17.17
N GLN A 896 -2.76 -49.15 -16.51
CA GLN A 896 -4.21 -49.23 -16.45
C GLN A 896 -4.71 -48.65 -15.12
N CYS A 897 -5.70 -47.76 -15.19
CA CYS A 897 -6.28 -47.10 -14.01
C CYS A 897 -7.78 -47.37 -13.93
N GLU A 898 -8.29 -47.50 -12.71
CA GLU A 898 -9.72 -47.59 -12.44
C GLU A 898 -10.34 -46.19 -12.43
N THR A 899 -11.53 -46.04 -13.00
CA THR A 899 -12.23 -44.75 -13.03
C THR A 899 -12.78 -44.38 -11.66
N SER A 900 -12.52 -43.17 -11.19
CA SER A 900 -12.87 -42.68 -9.85
C SER A 900 -14.37 -42.45 -9.61
N GLN A 901 -15.18 -42.43 -10.68
CA GLN A 901 -16.62 -42.13 -10.61
C GLN A 901 -17.48 -43.15 -9.87
N GLN A 902 -16.96 -44.34 -9.54
CA GLN A 902 -17.71 -45.37 -8.80
C GLN A 902 -18.14 -44.91 -7.39
N ASN A 903 -17.46 -43.90 -6.83
CA ASN A 903 -17.66 -43.45 -5.44
C ASN A 903 -18.53 -42.19 -5.30
N SER A 904 -18.94 -41.50 -6.39
CA SER A 904 -19.51 -40.15 -6.30
C SER A 904 -21.04 -40.07 -6.21
N THR A 905 -21.78 -41.04 -6.75
CA THR A 905 -23.26 -41.13 -6.66
C THR A 905 -23.73 -42.57 -6.81
N PRO A 906 -24.57 -43.12 -5.92
CA PRO A 906 -25.12 -44.47 -6.09
C PRO A 906 -26.20 -44.51 -7.19
N ALA A 907 -26.20 -45.55 -8.03
CA ALA A 907 -27.21 -45.77 -9.06
C ALA A 907 -28.34 -46.64 -8.49
N LEU A 908 -29.23 -46.04 -7.70
CA LEU A 908 -30.29 -46.76 -6.98
C LEU A 908 -31.48 -47.10 -7.89
N ILE A 909 -31.97 -48.34 -7.80
CA ILE A 909 -33.23 -48.82 -8.39
C ILE A 909 -34.12 -49.42 -7.30
N ILE A 910 -35.43 -49.18 -7.39
CA ILE A 910 -36.46 -49.72 -6.49
C ILE A 910 -37.25 -50.81 -7.23
N ILE A 911 -37.17 -52.04 -6.73
CA ILE A 911 -37.94 -53.18 -7.25
C ILE A 911 -39.12 -53.43 -6.32
N ASN A 912 -40.35 -53.30 -6.83
CA ASN A 912 -41.57 -53.55 -6.07
C ASN A 912 -42.09 -54.98 -6.32
N SER A 913 -42.75 -55.58 -5.33
CA SER A 913 -43.54 -56.79 -5.51
C SER A 913 -45.01 -56.42 -5.70
N ILE A 914 -45.62 -56.94 -6.76
CA ILE A 914 -47.05 -56.78 -7.10
C ILE A 914 -47.77 -58.13 -7.22
#